data_AF-A0AAW7CVG1-F1
#
_entry.id   AF-A0AAW7CVG1-F1
#
_cell.length_a   1.000
_cell.length_b   1.000
_cell.length_c   1.000
_cell.angle_alpha   90.00
_cell.angle_beta   90.00
_cell.angle_gamma   90.00
#
_symmetry.space_group_name_H-M   'P 1'
#
loop_
_entity.id
_entity.type
_entity.pdbx_description
1 polymer ?
#
loop_
_entity_poly.entity_id
_entity_poly.type
_entity_poly.pdbx_seq_one_letter_code
_entity_poly.pdbx_strand_id
1 'polypeptide(L)'
;MSTIPTQNPVPSETAKDLKFNSGKIDEFVTSMKNKYIDRFGQEHFTIEGLRWVAQQAISQFGYITLDSFQKGAEITLPNQVLRDEVTGEYYRWDGDLPKSVPVNSTPDNSDGVGVGKWLSVGDASLRNDLERSSGADFIAGGILTRYKKKGSFQNGGTVNNANEALSYSDGFYYINITGSYPVTVDPNSSPNSGWLCVGLLEYFPANYALNFSISENGDMTDNVRKLHAYCNYSGEEAVYYGVKSFSVDSTAEIIISTDVNFNGADVLFIQSELRPEWEFIPAFRVLDPLTPLETIPNDWEPGTLYADRTTIKNNSYEFSEGVICFDTNINFGKRYPTDSVYYKLREVFKVFKGGILNYPIDISIAGGDLGSVLFRKQPNKYLTIKDINIDSSNAPQLQAFSIERNKCNLVGFDFKNNTSVNKSRTIVYLNKVCDIHLSKWSGSGFEGNSASYLLGGDFVANMSITDFGIDGGMPAIGMNVVNGVDVENSHINRFDVHSFLHNVFIDNVTFGVYGVTYGVGGGTLSVKNSTFIKGKVPGRGDFVSLNEFSLITARGDYGGVFYGVLQLSNIAIRLDLSIDLSGGNSTHPYRISAIRFIGSGDFGFYDRKPWAYNISVSDITVEQPSYSFYFDFMVLDFGGGLSSGSLFPDYIKIKNIRFLRSPEAKHQIIPIKFPPYEITYCRSSHNKINGNSNIIISNIKSICSRFRITERMSIGLSPDTSEQTKENRLIPRIEINDSEGISLFYSVNGSIVTIENSEIRDFRTRVEKESSPDITFTGCRFYFVDGSQSQVSNCKVFNSQFNRHSSNTGMIQFGGILASQGNTIRPGVTLANGGNTGITVNSIFMGYLA
;
A
#
# COMPACT_ATOMS: atom_id res chain seq x y z
N MET A 1 -65.15 -30.31 50.87
CA MET A 1 -63.73 -30.73 50.76
C MET A 1 -63.02 -29.73 49.87
N SER A 2 -61.91 -29.15 50.31
CA SER A 2 -61.07 -28.25 49.49
C SER A 2 -60.70 -28.96 48.19
N THR A 3 -60.98 -28.32 47.05
CA THR A 3 -60.80 -28.84 45.68
C THR A 3 -59.44 -28.50 45.07
N ILE A 4 -58.55 -27.88 45.86
CA ILE A 4 -57.25 -27.42 45.39
C ILE A 4 -56.20 -28.50 45.75
N PRO A 5 -55.48 -29.06 44.75
CA PRO A 5 -54.38 -29.99 45.00
C PRO A 5 -53.28 -29.36 45.86
N THR A 6 -52.53 -30.18 46.60
CA THR A 6 -51.35 -29.72 47.32
C THR A 6 -50.18 -29.41 46.37
N GLN A 7 -49.17 -28.71 46.88
CA GLN A 7 -47.91 -28.47 46.16
C GLN A 7 -46.88 -29.61 46.36
N ASN A 8 -47.31 -30.79 46.80
CA ASN A 8 -46.42 -31.93 46.95
C ASN A 8 -45.95 -32.46 45.58
N PRO A 9 -44.76 -33.05 45.46
CA PRO A 9 -44.25 -33.63 44.21
C PRO A 9 -45.17 -34.71 43.62
N VAL A 10 -45.18 -34.89 42.29
CA VAL A 10 -45.87 -36.01 41.63
C VAL A 10 -44.94 -37.24 41.64
N PRO A 11 -45.36 -38.43 42.16
CA PRO A 11 -46.67 -38.75 42.75
C PRO A 11 -46.80 -38.34 44.23
N SER A 12 -48.04 -38.11 44.69
CA SER A 12 -48.37 -37.80 46.09
C SER A 12 -49.49 -38.71 46.59
N GLU A 13 -49.29 -39.33 47.76
CA GLU A 13 -50.26 -40.20 48.44
C GLU A 13 -51.19 -39.43 49.40
N THR A 14 -51.07 -38.10 49.43
CA THR A 14 -51.87 -37.26 50.34
C THR A 14 -53.35 -37.38 49.99
N ALA A 15 -54.21 -37.61 50.98
CA ALA A 15 -55.65 -37.81 50.77
C ALA A 15 -56.33 -36.70 49.95
N LYS A 16 -55.81 -35.46 50.01
CA LYS A 16 -56.30 -34.32 49.21
C LYS A 16 -55.94 -34.41 47.71
N ASP A 17 -54.80 -34.99 47.36
CA ASP A 17 -54.35 -35.13 45.98
C ASP A 17 -55.00 -36.31 45.27
N LEU A 18 -55.47 -37.31 46.02
CA LEU A 18 -56.10 -38.51 45.45
C LEU A 18 -57.29 -38.17 44.55
N LYS A 19 -58.11 -37.17 44.89
CA LYS A 19 -59.24 -36.75 44.05
C LYS A 19 -58.80 -36.12 42.72
N PHE A 20 -57.72 -35.36 42.73
CA PHE A 20 -57.15 -34.78 41.51
C PHE A 20 -56.49 -35.87 40.66
N ASN A 21 -55.68 -36.73 41.29
CA ASN A 21 -55.02 -37.86 40.65
C ASN A 21 -56.05 -38.82 40.01
N SER A 22 -57.18 -39.10 40.68
CA SER A 22 -58.23 -39.95 40.11
C SER A 22 -58.89 -39.32 38.88
N GLY A 23 -59.09 -38.01 38.86
CA GLY A 23 -59.58 -37.30 37.68
C GLY A 23 -58.58 -37.31 36.51
N LYS A 24 -57.27 -37.28 36.82
CA LYS A 24 -56.21 -37.39 35.81
C LYS A 24 -56.02 -38.81 35.29
N ILE A 25 -56.28 -39.83 36.09
CA ILE A 25 -56.34 -41.22 35.62
C ILE A 25 -57.54 -41.40 34.68
N ASP A 26 -58.71 -40.85 35.00
CA ASP A 26 -59.86 -40.86 34.09
C ASP A 26 -59.53 -40.16 32.75
N GLU A 27 -58.88 -38.99 32.80
CA GLU A 27 -58.39 -38.27 31.61
C GLU A 27 -57.32 -39.08 30.85
N PHE A 28 -56.39 -39.75 31.53
CA PHE A 28 -55.39 -40.62 30.92
C PHE A 28 -56.04 -41.79 30.16
N VAL A 29 -57.06 -42.42 30.73
CA VAL A 29 -57.69 -43.64 30.19
C VAL A 29 -58.71 -43.34 29.10
N THR A 30 -59.51 -42.27 29.25
CA THR A 30 -60.71 -42.05 28.41
C THR A 30 -60.57 -40.90 27.42
N SER A 31 -59.58 -40.02 27.58
CA SER A 31 -59.42 -38.87 26.69
C SER A 31 -58.86 -39.27 25.32
N MET A 32 -59.48 -38.73 24.26
CA MET A 32 -58.99 -38.86 22.89
C MET A 32 -57.87 -37.86 22.53
N LYS A 33 -57.46 -37.00 23.47
CA LYS A 33 -56.32 -36.08 23.27
C LYS A 33 -55.02 -36.82 23.51
N ASN A 34 -53.94 -36.50 22.79
CA ASN A 34 -52.64 -37.17 22.95
C ASN A 34 -51.99 -36.94 24.32
N LYS A 35 -52.29 -35.84 24.99
CA LYS A 35 -51.64 -35.45 26.24
C LYS A 35 -52.64 -34.90 27.25
N TYR A 36 -52.33 -35.08 28.52
CA TYR A 36 -52.97 -34.41 29.64
C TYR A 36 -51.94 -33.60 30.43
N ILE A 37 -52.40 -32.59 31.17
CA ILE A 37 -51.54 -31.71 31.97
C ILE A 37 -51.70 -32.07 33.46
N ASP A 38 -50.58 -32.21 34.17
CA ASP A 38 -50.57 -32.48 35.61
C ASP A 38 -50.80 -31.22 36.46
N ARG A 39 -50.72 -31.34 37.80
CA ARG A 39 -50.97 -30.22 38.72
C ARG A 39 -49.91 -29.11 38.68
N PHE A 40 -48.75 -29.38 38.09
CA PHE A 40 -47.64 -28.43 37.95
C PHE A 40 -47.52 -27.86 36.54
N GLY A 41 -48.47 -28.19 35.64
CA GLY A 41 -48.45 -27.71 34.27
C GLY A 41 -47.60 -28.55 33.31
N GLN A 42 -47.12 -29.73 33.73
CA GLN A 42 -46.32 -30.61 32.87
C GLN A 42 -47.21 -31.52 32.02
N GLU A 43 -46.80 -31.77 30.79
CA GLU A 43 -47.52 -32.62 29.84
C GLU A 43 -47.12 -34.09 29.97
N HIS A 44 -48.13 -34.97 29.97
CA HIS A 44 -47.98 -36.43 30.00
C HIS A 44 -48.85 -37.07 28.91
N PHE A 45 -48.44 -38.21 28.35
CA PHE A 45 -49.25 -38.91 27.35
C PHE A 45 -50.49 -39.57 27.98
N THR A 46 -51.62 -39.53 27.28
CA THR A 46 -52.80 -40.37 27.53
C THR A 46 -52.63 -41.76 26.91
N ILE A 47 -53.59 -42.68 27.10
CA ILE A 47 -53.63 -43.96 26.37
C ILE A 47 -53.64 -43.74 24.85
N GLU A 48 -54.42 -42.76 24.34
CA GLU A 48 -54.42 -42.44 22.91
C GLU A 48 -53.09 -41.83 22.45
N GLY A 49 -52.45 -41.01 23.28
CA GLY A 49 -51.09 -40.54 23.03
C GLY A 49 -50.05 -41.67 22.96
N LEU A 50 -50.13 -42.63 23.89
CA LEU A 50 -49.24 -43.80 23.91
C LEU A 50 -49.52 -44.74 22.74
N ARG A 51 -50.78 -44.92 22.34
CA ARG A 51 -51.17 -45.66 21.13
C ARG A 51 -50.62 -44.99 19.88
N TRP A 52 -50.73 -43.67 19.77
CA TRP A 52 -50.16 -42.91 18.66
C TRP A 52 -48.64 -43.06 18.61
N VAL A 53 -47.94 -42.87 19.72
CA VAL A 53 -46.48 -43.06 19.79
C VAL A 53 -46.09 -44.51 19.49
N ALA A 54 -46.84 -45.50 19.98
CA ALA A 54 -46.60 -46.91 19.69
C ALA A 54 -46.82 -47.26 18.22
N GLN A 55 -47.86 -46.72 17.57
CA GLN A 55 -48.09 -46.87 16.14
C GLN A 55 -46.99 -46.23 15.30
N GLN A 56 -46.52 -45.03 15.70
CA GLN A 56 -45.37 -44.37 15.07
C GLN A 56 -44.08 -45.19 15.26
N ALA A 57 -43.80 -45.68 16.47
CA ALA A 57 -42.62 -46.49 16.76
C ALA A 57 -42.65 -47.84 16.03
N ILE A 58 -43.81 -48.49 15.95
CA ILE A 58 -44.01 -49.73 15.17
C ILE A 58 -43.86 -49.46 13.67
N SER A 59 -44.29 -48.30 13.17
CA SER A 59 -44.06 -47.89 11.77
C SER A 59 -42.60 -47.57 11.45
N GLN A 60 -41.77 -47.29 12.46
CA GLN A 60 -40.33 -47.08 12.31
C GLN A 60 -39.50 -48.38 12.36
N PHE A 61 -40.08 -49.51 12.78
CA PHE A 61 -39.47 -50.84 12.68
C PHE A 61 -39.61 -51.44 11.27
N GLY A 62 -39.08 -50.76 10.25
CA GLY A 62 -38.98 -51.28 8.89
C GLY A 62 -40.32 -51.61 8.21
N TYR A 63 -40.30 -51.70 6.88
CA TYR A 63 -41.45 -52.21 6.12
C TYR A 63 -41.38 -53.73 5.99
N ILE A 64 -42.50 -54.39 6.28
CA ILE A 64 -42.70 -55.81 5.99
C ILE A 64 -43.26 -55.89 4.58
N THR A 65 -42.42 -56.28 3.62
CA THR A 65 -42.86 -56.44 2.23
C THR A 65 -43.69 -57.72 2.10
N LEU A 66 -44.97 -57.57 1.79
CA LEU A 66 -45.78 -58.63 1.19
C LEU A 66 -45.51 -58.67 -0.32
N ASP A 67 -46.08 -59.66 -1.02
CA ASP A 67 -45.73 -59.95 -2.42
C ASP A 67 -46.19 -58.83 -3.37
N SER A 68 -47.48 -58.77 -3.73
CA SER A 68 -47.97 -57.76 -4.66
C SER A 68 -49.48 -57.58 -4.68
N PHE A 69 -49.95 -56.45 -5.19
CA PHE A 69 -51.38 -56.25 -5.49
C PHE A 69 -51.90 -57.29 -6.49
N GLN A 70 -51.06 -57.75 -7.42
CA GLN A 70 -51.44 -58.73 -8.44
C GLN A 70 -51.69 -60.12 -7.87
N LYS A 71 -51.02 -60.48 -6.77
CA LYS A 71 -51.25 -61.77 -6.09
C LYS A 71 -52.28 -61.70 -4.96
N GLY A 72 -52.67 -60.49 -4.58
CA GLY A 72 -53.56 -60.26 -3.44
C GLY A 72 -52.87 -60.51 -2.10
N ALA A 73 -53.36 -59.86 -1.05
CA ALA A 73 -52.83 -60.01 0.30
C ALA A 73 -53.82 -59.49 1.35
N GLU A 74 -53.57 -59.79 2.61
CA GLU A 74 -54.26 -59.17 3.74
C GLU A 74 -53.26 -58.33 4.53
N ILE A 75 -53.45 -57.01 4.54
CA ILE A 75 -52.66 -56.10 5.37
C ILE A 75 -53.24 -56.15 6.77
N THR A 76 -52.46 -56.65 7.72
CA THR A 76 -52.83 -56.82 9.13
C THR A 76 -52.05 -55.88 10.04
N LEU A 77 -50.92 -55.33 9.56
CA LEU A 77 -50.05 -54.42 10.31
C LEU A 77 -49.82 -53.10 9.55
N PRO A 78 -49.74 -51.94 10.24
CA PRO A 78 -49.53 -50.64 9.59
C PRO A 78 -48.21 -50.50 8.82
N ASN A 79 -47.21 -51.33 9.11
CA ASN A 79 -45.90 -51.32 8.44
C ASN A 79 -45.78 -52.40 7.34
N GLN A 80 -46.88 -53.08 6.97
CA GLN A 80 -46.89 -53.95 5.80
C GLN A 80 -47.08 -53.14 4.52
N VAL A 81 -46.34 -53.51 3.48
CA VAL A 81 -46.40 -52.86 2.16
C VAL A 81 -46.64 -53.89 1.08
N LEU A 82 -47.40 -53.49 0.06
CA LEU A 82 -47.61 -54.26 -1.17
C LEU A 82 -46.90 -53.58 -2.33
N ARG A 83 -46.23 -54.37 -3.15
CA ARG A 83 -45.67 -53.89 -4.41
C ARG A 83 -46.73 -53.92 -5.50
N ASP A 84 -46.79 -52.89 -6.32
CA ASP A 84 -47.43 -52.99 -7.63
C ASP A 84 -46.40 -53.54 -8.64
N GLU A 85 -46.59 -54.77 -9.13
CA GLU A 85 -45.64 -55.42 -10.04
C GLU A 85 -45.51 -54.70 -11.40
N VAL A 86 -46.50 -53.89 -11.79
CA VAL A 86 -46.46 -53.14 -13.06
C VAL A 86 -45.54 -51.94 -12.96
N THR A 87 -45.59 -51.21 -11.84
CA THR A 87 -44.84 -49.97 -11.64
C THR A 87 -43.56 -50.16 -10.81
N GLY A 88 -43.46 -51.25 -10.05
CA GLY A 88 -42.38 -51.51 -9.09
C GLY A 88 -42.50 -50.74 -7.77
N GLU A 89 -43.51 -49.87 -7.63
CA GLU A 89 -43.76 -49.04 -6.46
C GLU A 89 -44.30 -49.85 -5.27
N TYR A 90 -43.91 -49.48 -4.06
CA TYR A 90 -44.46 -50.05 -2.83
C TYR A 90 -45.47 -49.08 -2.21
N TYR A 91 -46.60 -49.62 -1.73
CA TYR A 91 -47.64 -48.86 -1.07
C TYR A 91 -47.93 -49.43 0.32
N ARG A 92 -48.09 -48.54 1.32
CA ARG A 92 -48.61 -48.87 2.65
C ARG A 92 -50.08 -48.49 2.73
N TRP A 93 -50.85 -49.23 3.54
CA TRP A 93 -52.24 -48.89 3.84
C TRP A 93 -52.32 -47.92 5.02
N ASP A 94 -53.04 -46.82 4.84
CA ASP A 94 -53.22 -45.75 5.84
C ASP A 94 -54.64 -45.72 6.44
N GLY A 95 -55.49 -46.69 6.08
CA GLY A 95 -56.84 -46.85 6.61
C GLY A 95 -56.95 -47.88 7.74
N ASP A 96 -58.18 -48.25 8.08
CA ASP A 96 -58.45 -49.26 9.12
C ASP A 96 -57.93 -50.66 8.71
N LEU A 97 -57.42 -51.42 9.69
CA LEU A 97 -56.86 -52.76 9.52
C LEU A 97 -57.76 -53.82 10.21
N PRO A 98 -57.84 -55.06 9.68
CA PRO A 98 -57.13 -55.56 8.50
C PRO A 98 -57.74 -55.11 7.17
N LYS A 99 -56.91 -54.98 6.14
CA LYS A 99 -57.30 -54.63 4.77
C LYS A 99 -57.07 -55.81 3.83
N SER A 100 -58.15 -56.36 3.29
CA SER A 100 -58.10 -57.40 2.26
C SER A 100 -57.89 -56.79 0.87
N VAL A 101 -56.94 -57.34 0.12
CA VAL A 101 -56.59 -56.98 -1.26
C VAL A 101 -56.79 -58.22 -2.15
N PRO A 102 -57.79 -58.22 -3.05
CA PRO A 102 -58.02 -59.32 -3.98
C PRO A 102 -56.84 -59.57 -4.94
N VAL A 103 -56.81 -60.76 -5.54
CA VAL A 103 -55.87 -61.07 -6.64
C VAL A 103 -56.16 -60.19 -7.85
N ASN A 104 -55.14 -59.85 -8.63
CA ASN A 104 -55.18 -58.94 -9.79
C ASN A 104 -55.61 -57.50 -9.46
N SER A 105 -55.37 -57.02 -8.24
CA SER A 105 -55.63 -55.63 -7.86
C SER A 105 -54.50 -54.67 -8.27
N THR A 106 -54.78 -53.37 -8.16
CA THR A 106 -53.86 -52.23 -8.20
C THR A 106 -54.22 -51.28 -7.03
N PRO A 107 -53.35 -50.33 -6.64
CA PRO A 107 -53.72 -49.33 -5.63
C PRO A 107 -55.03 -48.61 -5.96
N ASP A 108 -55.23 -48.24 -7.23
CA ASP A 108 -56.42 -47.53 -7.71
C ASP A 108 -57.71 -48.35 -7.59
N ASN A 109 -57.66 -49.64 -7.94
CA ASN A 109 -58.85 -50.50 -7.92
C ASN A 109 -59.10 -51.20 -6.57
N SER A 110 -58.25 -50.94 -5.56
CA SER A 110 -58.34 -51.49 -4.21
C SER A 110 -58.46 -50.42 -3.12
N ASP A 111 -59.23 -49.37 -3.43
CA ASP A 111 -59.63 -48.19 -2.61
C ASP A 111 -58.93 -46.85 -2.94
N GLY A 112 -57.96 -46.85 -3.85
CA GLY A 112 -57.32 -45.63 -4.36
C GLY A 112 -56.11 -45.17 -3.54
N VAL A 113 -55.39 -44.17 -4.04
CA VAL A 113 -54.21 -43.57 -3.39
C VAL A 113 -54.59 -42.27 -2.67
N GLY A 114 -54.17 -42.08 -1.42
CA GLY A 114 -54.44 -40.89 -0.61
C GLY A 114 -54.48 -41.14 0.91
N VAL A 115 -54.65 -40.08 1.70
CA VAL A 115 -54.77 -40.17 3.18
C VAL A 115 -55.97 -41.04 3.56
N GLY A 116 -55.77 -41.98 4.48
CA GLY A 116 -56.78 -42.99 4.84
C GLY A 116 -56.96 -44.11 3.80
N LYS A 117 -56.08 -44.18 2.78
CA LYS A 117 -56.09 -45.17 1.69
C LYS A 117 -54.67 -45.69 1.42
N TRP A 118 -54.33 -46.10 0.20
CA TRP A 118 -52.95 -46.46 -0.16
C TRP A 118 -52.05 -45.23 -0.23
N LEU A 119 -50.84 -45.32 0.33
CA LEU A 119 -49.81 -44.29 0.25
C LEU A 119 -48.53 -44.89 -0.31
N SER A 120 -47.94 -44.27 -1.34
CA SER A 120 -46.64 -44.70 -1.87
C SER A 120 -45.54 -44.53 -0.82
N VAL A 121 -44.62 -45.48 -0.79
CA VAL A 121 -43.56 -45.63 0.21
C VAL A 121 -42.17 -45.35 -0.39
N GLY A 122 -42.04 -45.11 -1.70
CA GLY A 122 -40.74 -45.00 -2.37
C GLY A 122 -40.63 -44.01 -3.53
N ASP A 123 -39.45 -43.40 -3.62
CA ASP A 123 -38.69 -42.76 -4.72
C ASP A 123 -39.40 -42.16 -5.97
N ALA A 124 -40.38 -42.79 -6.64
CA ALA A 124 -40.87 -42.26 -7.92
C ALA A 124 -41.76 -41.01 -7.78
N SER A 125 -42.48 -40.84 -6.66
CA SER A 125 -43.21 -39.60 -6.39
C SER A 125 -42.24 -38.45 -6.09
N LEU A 126 -41.19 -38.71 -5.31
CA LEU A 126 -40.14 -37.72 -5.06
C LEU A 126 -39.33 -37.41 -6.32
N ARG A 127 -39.00 -38.40 -7.17
CA ARG A 127 -38.33 -38.17 -8.47
C ARG A 127 -39.18 -37.32 -9.41
N ASN A 128 -40.48 -37.60 -9.54
CA ASN A 128 -41.40 -36.77 -10.31
C ASN A 128 -41.52 -35.36 -9.71
N ASP A 129 -41.58 -35.21 -8.39
CA ASP A 129 -41.66 -33.90 -7.74
C ASP A 129 -40.35 -33.11 -7.91
N LEU A 130 -39.19 -33.77 -7.86
CA LEU A 130 -37.87 -33.21 -8.14
C LEU A 130 -37.65 -32.87 -9.63
N GLU A 131 -38.29 -33.58 -10.56
CA GLU A 131 -38.23 -33.31 -12.00
C GLU A 131 -39.11 -32.13 -12.45
N ARG A 132 -40.05 -31.66 -11.61
CA ARG A 132 -40.88 -30.48 -11.91
C ARG A 132 -40.06 -29.19 -11.82
N SER A 133 -40.56 -28.13 -12.45
CA SER A 133 -39.95 -26.79 -12.34
C SER A 133 -39.88 -26.25 -10.90
N SER A 134 -40.69 -26.78 -9.99
CA SER A 134 -40.68 -26.51 -8.54
C SER A 134 -39.89 -27.55 -7.73
N GLY A 135 -39.18 -28.47 -8.38
CA GLY A 135 -38.47 -29.58 -7.72
C GLY A 135 -37.41 -29.12 -6.72
N ALA A 136 -36.78 -27.98 -6.98
CA ALA A 136 -35.83 -27.34 -6.07
C ALA A 136 -36.47 -26.92 -4.73
N ASP A 137 -37.79 -26.65 -4.68
CA ASP A 137 -38.50 -26.30 -3.43
C ASP A 137 -38.54 -27.47 -2.44
N PHE A 138 -38.39 -28.70 -2.94
CA PHE A 138 -38.43 -29.94 -2.15
C PHE A 138 -37.07 -30.36 -1.58
N ILE A 139 -35.97 -29.71 -1.98
CA ILE A 139 -34.64 -29.96 -1.42
C ILE A 139 -34.32 -28.89 -0.37
N ALA A 140 -34.07 -29.34 0.87
CA ALA A 140 -33.66 -28.51 2.00
C ALA A 140 -34.58 -27.30 2.30
N GLY A 141 -35.91 -27.46 2.20
CA GLY A 141 -36.88 -26.45 2.67
C GLY A 141 -36.85 -25.11 1.91
N GLY A 142 -36.49 -25.10 0.63
CA GLY A 142 -36.44 -23.87 -0.18
C GLY A 142 -35.23 -22.96 0.12
N ILE A 143 -34.15 -23.52 0.68
CA ILE A 143 -32.94 -22.78 1.10
C ILE A 143 -31.91 -22.61 -0.04
N LEU A 144 -32.06 -23.29 -1.19
CA LEU A 144 -31.03 -23.23 -2.25
C LEU A 144 -31.04 -21.97 -3.11
N THR A 145 -32.17 -21.25 -3.23
CA THR A 145 -32.20 -19.96 -3.94
C THR A 145 -32.97 -18.92 -3.14
N ARG A 146 -32.28 -17.86 -2.68
CA ARG A 146 -32.85 -16.67 -2.01
C ARG A 146 -34.08 -16.10 -2.74
N TYR A 147 -34.09 -16.25 -4.06
CA TYR A 147 -35.13 -15.73 -4.95
C TYR A 147 -35.96 -16.86 -5.55
N LYS A 148 -37.28 -16.66 -5.59
CA LYS A 148 -38.28 -17.58 -6.14
C LYS A 148 -38.61 -17.20 -7.58
N LYS A 149 -38.53 -18.15 -8.49
CA LYS A 149 -38.87 -17.99 -9.92
C LYS A 149 -40.39 -17.90 -10.09
N LYS A 150 -40.92 -16.78 -10.61
CA LYS A 150 -42.38 -16.49 -10.67
C LYS A 150 -42.99 -16.28 -12.05
N GLY A 151 -42.21 -16.38 -13.13
CA GLY A 151 -42.69 -16.19 -14.49
C GLY A 151 -41.63 -15.49 -15.34
N SER A 152 -42.07 -14.80 -16.40
CA SER A 152 -41.18 -14.08 -17.32
C SER A 152 -41.77 -12.75 -17.76
N PHE A 153 -40.93 -11.80 -18.15
CA PHE A 153 -41.38 -10.56 -18.79
C PHE A 153 -42.04 -10.82 -20.15
N GLN A 154 -41.63 -11.89 -20.84
CA GLN A 154 -42.17 -12.30 -22.13
C GLN A 154 -43.68 -12.65 -22.02
N ASN A 155 -44.07 -13.40 -20.99
CA ASN A 155 -45.46 -13.84 -20.80
C ASN A 155 -46.28 -12.91 -19.90
N GLY A 156 -45.63 -11.89 -19.31
CA GLY A 156 -46.20 -11.10 -18.23
C GLY A 156 -46.15 -11.86 -16.90
N GLY A 157 -46.15 -11.14 -15.79
CA GLY A 157 -46.05 -11.75 -14.47
C GLY A 157 -46.25 -10.76 -13.33
N THR A 158 -46.54 -11.31 -12.14
CA THR A 158 -46.71 -10.53 -10.91
C THR A 158 -45.74 -11.04 -9.85
N VAL A 159 -44.96 -10.14 -9.26
CA VAL A 159 -44.14 -10.40 -8.07
C VAL A 159 -44.80 -9.75 -6.86
N ASN A 160 -44.92 -10.50 -5.78
CA ASN A 160 -45.67 -10.12 -4.57
C ASN A 160 -44.76 -9.65 -3.43
N ASN A 161 -43.45 -9.87 -3.55
CA ASN A 161 -42.45 -9.47 -2.55
C ASN A 161 -41.05 -9.39 -3.20
N ALA A 162 -40.09 -8.87 -2.44
CA ALA A 162 -38.71 -8.63 -2.89
C ALA A 162 -37.91 -9.90 -3.19
N ASN A 163 -38.41 -11.08 -2.81
CA ASN A 163 -37.75 -12.35 -3.05
C ASN A 163 -38.33 -13.08 -4.27
N GLU A 164 -39.23 -12.46 -5.03
CA GLU A 164 -39.82 -13.04 -6.24
C GLU A 164 -39.19 -12.42 -7.49
N ALA A 165 -38.79 -13.28 -8.44
CA ALA A 165 -38.05 -12.87 -9.63
C ALA A 165 -38.72 -13.37 -10.92
N LEU A 166 -38.63 -12.56 -11.98
CA LEU A 166 -39.11 -12.89 -13.32
C LEU A 166 -37.92 -13.08 -14.27
N SER A 167 -37.99 -14.07 -15.16
CA SER A 167 -36.97 -14.28 -16.18
C SER A 167 -37.13 -13.32 -17.37
N TYR A 168 -36.01 -12.92 -17.96
CA TYR A 168 -35.96 -12.14 -19.18
C TYR A 168 -35.32 -12.93 -20.33
N SER A 169 -35.38 -12.38 -21.55
CA SER A 169 -34.88 -13.03 -22.78
C SER A 169 -33.36 -13.23 -22.80
N ASP A 170 -32.62 -12.57 -21.91
CA ASP A 170 -31.19 -12.78 -21.70
C ASP A 170 -30.86 -14.01 -20.83
N GLY A 171 -31.89 -14.75 -20.39
CA GLY A 171 -31.75 -15.96 -19.57
C GLY A 171 -31.65 -15.71 -18.07
N PHE A 172 -31.55 -14.45 -17.61
CA PHE A 172 -31.43 -14.12 -16.20
C PHE A 172 -32.77 -13.81 -15.54
N TYR A 173 -32.79 -13.88 -14.21
CA TYR A 173 -33.91 -13.52 -13.36
C TYR A 173 -33.71 -12.13 -12.75
N TYR A 174 -34.80 -11.41 -12.58
CA TYR A 174 -34.81 -10.03 -12.08
C TYR A 174 -35.80 -9.87 -10.93
N ILE A 175 -35.38 -9.20 -9.85
CA ILE A 175 -36.24 -8.77 -8.75
C ILE A 175 -36.61 -7.30 -8.90
N ASN A 176 -37.77 -6.91 -8.41
CA ASN A 176 -38.13 -5.50 -8.34
C ASN A 176 -37.54 -4.87 -7.07
N ILE A 177 -36.88 -3.71 -7.20
CA ILE A 177 -36.20 -3.01 -6.10
C ILE A 177 -36.86 -1.68 -5.70
N THR A 178 -38.03 -1.33 -6.26
CA THR A 178 -38.73 -0.08 -5.93
C THR A 178 -39.57 -0.18 -4.65
N GLY A 179 -39.76 -1.40 -4.12
CA GLY A 179 -40.35 -1.66 -2.82
C GLY A 179 -41.88 -1.58 -2.72
N SER A 180 -42.60 -1.27 -3.81
CA SER A 180 -44.07 -1.25 -3.84
C SER A 180 -44.62 -2.55 -4.42
N TYR A 181 -45.06 -3.49 -3.59
CA TYR A 181 -45.63 -4.78 -4.04
C TYR A 181 -47.16 -4.84 -3.89
N PRO A 182 -47.87 -5.60 -4.74
CA PRO A 182 -47.36 -6.40 -5.86
C PRO A 182 -46.96 -5.54 -7.07
N VAL A 183 -45.97 -6.00 -7.84
CA VAL A 183 -45.58 -5.39 -9.12
C VAL A 183 -45.97 -6.33 -10.25
N THR A 184 -46.80 -5.84 -11.17
CA THR A 184 -47.22 -6.57 -12.38
C THR A 184 -46.51 -5.98 -13.60
N VAL A 185 -46.03 -6.85 -14.48
CA VAL A 185 -45.46 -6.48 -15.78
C VAL A 185 -46.31 -7.05 -16.90
N ASP A 186 -46.56 -6.25 -17.94
CA ASP A 186 -47.29 -6.67 -19.13
C ASP A 186 -46.48 -7.69 -19.95
N PRO A 187 -47.13 -8.59 -20.70
CA PRO A 187 -46.45 -9.47 -21.64
C PRO A 187 -45.61 -8.69 -22.68
N ASN A 188 -44.48 -9.27 -23.09
CA ASN A 188 -43.49 -8.66 -23.99
C ASN A 188 -42.85 -7.37 -23.45
N SER A 189 -42.74 -7.22 -22.13
CA SER A 189 -42.01 -6.12 -21.50
C SER A 189 -40.52 -6.44 -21.31
N SER A 190 -39.75 -5.46 -20.82
CA SER A 190 -38.33 -5.60 -20.49
C SER A 190 -38.03 -5.03 -19.11
N PRO A 191 -37.03 -5.55 -18.38
CA PRO A 191 -36.55 -4.94 -17.13
C PRO A 191 -36.15 -3.47 -17.35
N ASN A 192 -36.61 -2.58 -16.45
CA ASN A 192 -36.18 -1.18 -16.39
C ASN A 192 -35.33 -0.94 -15.13
N SER A 193 -35.00 0.31 -14.80
CA SER A 193 -34.18 0.65 -13.61
C SER A 193 -34.78 0.21 -12.26
N GLY A 194 -36.07 -0.11 -12.21
CA GLY A 194 -36.72 -0.69 -11.04
C GLY A 194 -36.52 -2.20 -10.88
N TRP A 195 -35.85 -2.86 -11.83
CA TRP A 195 -35.61 -4.30 -11.83
C TRP A 195 -34.10 -4.61 -11.82
N LEU A 196 -33.67 -5.39 -10.84
CA LEU A 196 -32.28 -5.77 -10.61
C LEU A 196 -32.05 -7.23 -10.99
N CYS A 197 -31.05 -7.51 -11.82
CA CYS A 197 -30.66 -8.87 -12.17
C CYS A 197 -30.10 -9.60 -10.93
N VAL A 198 -30.56 -10.83 -10.70
CA VAL A 198 -30.11 -11.74 -9.63
C VAL A 198 -29.50 -13.03 -10.19
N GLY A 199 -29.15 -13.04 -11.47
CA GLY A 199 -28.49 -14.14 -12.19
C GLY A 199 -29.44 -15.27 -12.60
N LEU A 200 -28.87 -16.45 -12.84
CA LEU A 200 -29.58 -17.64 -13.35
C LEU A 200 -30.47 -18.30 -12.29
N LEU A 201 -30.13 -18.14 -11.00
CA LEU A 201 -30.79 -18.78 -9.87
C LEU A 201 -30.86 -20.31 -10.04
N GLU A 202 -29.75 -20.91 -10.49
CA GLU A 202 -29.63 -22.36 -10.64
C GLU A 202 -28.87 -22.94 -9.44
N TYR A 203 -27.59 -23.27 -9.61
CA TYR A 203 -26.80 -24.01 -8.63
C TYR A 203 -25.81 -23.14 -7.83
N PHE A 204 -25.65 -21.87 -8.21
CA PHE A 204 -24.70 -20.95 -7.58
C PHE A 204 -25.42 -19.91 -6.73
N PRO A 205 -24.85 -19.51 -5.58
CA PRO A 205 -25.36 -18.40 -4.78
C PRO A 205 -25.48 -17.11 -5.60
N ALA A 206 -26.40 -16.24 -5.20
CA ALA A 206 -26.74 -15.05 -5.97
C ALA A 206 -25.55 -14.08 -6.15
N ASN A 207 -24.55 -14.11 -5.27
CA ASN A 207 -23.34 -13.29 -5.31
C ASN A 207 -22.14 -13.95 -6.03
N TYR A 208 -22.33 -15.10 -6.67
CA TYR A 208 -21.26 -15.80 -7.39
C TYR A 208 -21.23 -15.40 -8.87
N ALA A 209 -20.03 -15.20 -9.41
CA ALA A 209 -19.83 -14.85 -10.81
C ALA A 209 -20.40 -15.89 -11.79
N LEU A 210 -20.33 -17.18 -11.44
CA LEU A 210 -20.92 -18.27 -12.23
C LEU A 210 -22.47 -18.19 -12.30
N ASN A 211 -23.12 -17.59 -11.30
CA ASN A 211 -24.57 -17.32 -11.35
C ASN A 211 -24.93 -16.27 -12.42
N PHE A 212 -23.96 -15.48 -12.89
CA PHE A 212 -24.12 -14.51 -13.98
C PHE A 212 -23.46 -15.00 -15.27
N SER A 213 -23.18 -16.30 -15.41
CA SER A 213 -22.55 -16.90 -16.60
C SER A 213 -21.19 -16.30 -16.95
N ILE A 214 -20.47 -15.72 -15.98
CA ILE A 214 -19.12 -15.18 -16.22
C ILE A 214 -18.16 -16.34 -16.47
N SER A 215 -17.47 -16.30 -17.61
CA SER A 215 -16.59 -17.37 -18.08
C SER A 215 -15.43 -16.84 -18.91
N GLU A 216 -14.54 -17.75 -19.36
CA GLU A 216 -13.40 -17.42 -20.22
C GLU A 216 -13.79 -17.10 -21.67
N ASN A 217 -15.05 -17.30 -22.06
CA ASN A 217 -15.51 -17.21 -23.44
C ASN A 217 -16.31 -15.92 -23.71
N GLY A 218 -15.79 -15.07 -24.60
CA GLY A 218 -16.48 -13.86 -25.07
C GLY A 218 -16.29 -12.64 -24.17
N ASP A 219 -17.01 -11.56 -24.50
CA ASP A 219 -17.05 -10.34 -23.71
C ASP A 219 -18.03 -10.49 -22.53
N MET A 220 -17.51 -10.46 -21.30
CA MET A 220 -18.30 -10.64 -20.07
C MET A 220 -18.67 -9.31 -19.42
N THR A 221 -18.47 -8.16 -20.09
CA THR A 221 -18.67 -6.82 -19.50
C THR A 221 -20.05 -6.65 -18.86
N ASP A 222 -21.12 -6.98 -19.57
CA ASP A 222 -22.49 -6.82 -19.06
C ASP A 222 -22.79 -7.79 -17.92
N ASN A 223 -22.24 -9.00 -17.97
CA ASN A 223 -22.43 -10.04 -16.95
C ASN A 223 -21.73 -9.63 -15.65
N VAL A 224 -20.49 -9.14 -15.75
CA VAL A 224 -19.73 -8.58 -14.63
C VAL A 224 -20.45 -7.36 -14.05
N ARG A 225 -20.98 -6.48 -14.90
CA ARG A 225 -21.78 -5.32 -14.45
C ARG A 225 -23.03 -5.75 -13.68
N LYS A 226 -23.74 -6.79 -14.12
CA LYS A 226 -24.92 -7.35 -13.42
C LYS A 226 -24.54 -7.94 -12.06
N LEU A 227 -23.45 -8.71 -11.97
CA LEU A 227 -22.94 -9.25 -10.70
C LEU A 227 -22.65 -8.13 -9.70
N HIS A 228 -21.86 -7.13 -10.11
CA HIS A 228 -21.47 -6.05 -9.20
C HIS A 228 -22.66 -5.17 -8.84
N ALA A 229 -23.60 -4.92 -9.76
CA ALA A 229 -24.86 -4.23 -9.43
C ALA A 229 -25.65 -4.97 -8.35
N TYR A 230 -25.74 -6.31 -8.45
CA TYR A 230 -26.39 -7.13 -7.42
C TYR A 230 -25.67 -7.02 -6.07
N CYS A 231 -24.36 -7.24 -6.04
CA CYS A 231 -23.56 -7.24 -4.82
C CYS A 231 -23.59 -5.86 -4.15
N ASN A 232 -23.45 -4.79 -4.92
CA ASN A 232 -23.55 -3.41 -4.43
C ASN A 232 -24.91 -3.11 -3.79
N TYR A 233 -26.00 -3.65 -4.35
CA TYR A 233 -27.33 -3.54 -3.77
C TYR A 233 -27.50 -4.38 -2.50
N SER A 234 -27.04 -5.63 -2.50
CA SER A 234 -27.24 -6.57 -1.39
C SER A 234 -26.26 -6.35 -0.23
N GLY A 235 -25.12 -5.68 -0.47
CA GLY A 235 -24.03 -5.52 0.48
C GLY A 235 -23.11 -6.75 0.58
N GLU A 236 -23.32 -7.76 -0.26
CA GLU A 236 -22.59 -9.05 -0.25
C GLU A 236 -21.25 -8.96 -1.00
N GLU A 237 -20.31 -9.86 -0.66
CA GLU A 237 -19.04 -9.99 -1.39
C GLU A 237 -19.30 -10.58 -2.79
N ALA A 238 -18.77 -9.97 -3.85
CA ALA A 238 -18.77 -10.56 -5.19
C ALA A 238 -17.71 -11.66 -5.27
N VAL A 239 -18.12 -12.90 -5.57
CA VAL A 239 -17.26 -14.10 -5.48
C VAL A 239 -17.03 -14.73 -6.86
N TYR A 240 -15.77 -14.81 -7.29
CA TYR A 240 -15.36 -15.41 -8.56
C TYR A 240 -14.86 -16.87 -8.42
N TYR A 241 -15.25 -17.56 -7.35
CA TYR A 241 -14.88 -18.96 -7.14
C TYR A 241 -15.28 -19.84 -8.33
N GLY A 242 -14.31 -20.59 -8.86
CA GLY A 242 -14.49 -21.45 -10.04
C GLY A 242 -14.37 -20.73 -11.40
N VAL A 243 -14.19 -19.40 -11.42
CA VAL A 243 -13.86 -18.66 -12.64
C VAL A 243 -12.35 -18.65 -12.83
N LYS A 244 -11.89 -19.24 -13.94
CA LYS A 244 -10.47 -19.27 -14.30
C LYS A 244 -10.00 -17.94 -14.87
N SER A 245 -10.75 -17.41 -15.83
CA SER A 245 -10.50 -16.12 -16.46
C SER A 245 -11.80 -15.53 -17.02
N PHE A 246 -11.82 -14.23 -17.26
CA PHE A 246 -12.90 -13.54 -17.97
C PHE A 246 -12.40 -12.24 -18.59
N SER A 247 -13.12 -11.73 -19.59
CA SER A 247 -12.78 -10.48 -20.28
C SER A 247 -13.79 -9.38 -19.96
N VAL A 248 -13.31 -8.15 -19.75
CA VAL A 248 -14.13 -6.94 -19.63
C VAL A 248 -13.61 -5.85 -20.56
N ASP A 249 -14.48 -4.98 -21.03
CA ASP A 249 -14.10 -3.77 -21.75
C ASP A 249 -13.23 -2.87 -20.85
N SER A 250 -12.12 -2.39 -21.38
CA SER A 250 -11.17 -1.54 -20.67
C SER A 250 -11.77 -0.19 -20.24
N THR A 251 -12.91 0.22 -20.81
CA THR A 251 -13.64 1.45 -20.47
C THR A 251 -15.04 1.21 -19.91
N ALA A 252 -15.29 0.02 -19.34
CA ALA A 252 -16.62 -0.42 -18.90
C ALA A 252 -17.28 0.35 -17.74
N GLU A 253 -16.50 1.06 -16.91
CA GLU A 253 -16.94 1.77 -15.69
C GLU A 253 -17.82 0.94 -14.74
N ILE A 254 -17.42 -0.30 -14.48
CA ILE A 254 -18.13 -1.18 -13.56
C ILE A 254 -17.93 -0.69 -12.13
N ILE A 255 -19.03 -0.32 -11.46
CA ILE A 255 -19.00 0.20 -10.09
C ILE A 255 -18.80 -0.93 -9.09
N ILE A 256 -17.87 -0.75 -8.16
CA ILE A 256 -17.64 -1.62 -7.00
C ILE A 256 -17.82 -0.79 -5.72
N SER A 257 -18.81 -1.14 -4.92
CA SER A 257 -19.05 -0.55 -3.60
C SER A 257 -19.12 -1.60 -2.47
N THR A 258 -18.76 -2.84 -2.78
CA THR A 258 -18.75 -4.00 -1.86
C THR A 258 -17.46 -4.79 -1.97
N ASP A 259 -17.25 -5.73 -1.06
CA ASP A 259 -16.08 -6.60 -1.07
C ASP A 259 -16.05 -7.46 -2.35
N VAL A 260 -14.87 -7.77 -2.84
CA VAL A 260 -14.68 -8.61 -4.03
C VAL A 260 -13.59 -9.62 -3.80
N ASN A 261 -13.89 -10.89 -4.05
CA ASN A 261 -12.93 -11.97 -4.07
C ASN A 261 -12.83 -12.55 -5.49
N PHE A 262 -11.78 -12.16 -6.20
CA PHE A 262 -11.51 -12.66 -7.55
C PHE A 262 -11.02 -14.12 -7.57
N ASN A 263 -10.67 -14.71 -6.42
CA ASN A 263 -10.26 -16.12 -6.28
C ASN A 263 -9.14 -16.55 -7.26
N GLY A 264 -8.24 -15.64 -7.60
CA GLY A 264 -7.13 -15.87 -8.53
C GLY A 264 -7.53 -15.86 -10.00
N ALA A 265 -8.72 -15.36 -10.35
CA ALA A 265 -9.17 -15.27 -11.74
C ALA A 265 -8.30 -14.29 -12.55
N ASP A 266 -7.98 -14.67 -13.79
CA ASP A 266 -7.33 -13.80 -14.76
C ASP A 266 -8.35 -12.84 -15.39
N VAL A 267 -8.12 -11.54 -15.23
CA VAL A 267 -8.93 -10.50 -15.86
C VAL A 267 -8.21 -9.99 -17.09
N LEU A 268 -8.85 -10.19 -18.24
CA LEU A 268 -8.41 -9.69 -19.53
C LEU A 268 -9.20 -8.44 -19.90
N PHE A 269 -8.54 -7.50 -20.57
CA PHE A 269 -9.14 -6.22 -20.95
C PHE A 269 -9.28 -6.12 -22.47
N ILE A 270 -10.51 -5.94 -22.93
CA ILE A 270 -10.85 -5.74 -24.34
C ILE A 270 -10.72 -4.24 -24.64
N GLN A 271 -9.98 -3.88 -25.69
CA GLN A 271 -9.89 -2.50 -26.13
C GLN A 271 -10.92 -2.23 -27.23
N SER A 272 -12.08 -1.67 -26.86
CA SER A 272 -13.16 -1.34 -27.81
C SER A 272 -12.95 -0.01 -28.54
N GLU A 273 -12.19 0.92 -27.95
CA GLU A 273 -11.95 2.27 -28.46
C GLU A 273 -10.52 2.75 -28.19
N LEU A 274 -9.98 3.66 -29.01
CA LEU A 274 -8.72 4.36 -28.72
C LEU A 274 -9.02 5.82 -28.35
N ARG A 275 -8.40 6.30 -27.26
CA ARG A 275 -8.64 7.64 -26.73
C ARG A 275 -7.44 8.56 -26.95
N PRO A 276 -7.64 9.90 -26.95
CA PRO A 276 -6.54 10.85 -26.93
C PRO A 276 -5.54 10.54 -25.83
N GLU A 277 -4.30 10.96 -26.06
CA GLU A 277 -3.27 10.86 -25.05
C GLU A 277 -3.71 11.68 -23.81
N TRP A 278 -3.65 11.09 -22.61
CA TRP A 278 -4.11 11.68 -21.33
C TRP A 278 -5.61 11.59 -20.98
N GLU A 279 -6.41 10.86 -21.75
CA GLU A 279 -7.79 10.55 -21.37
C GLU A 279 -7.92 9.07 -20.99
N PHE A 280 -8.46 8.79 -19.80
CA PHE A 280 -8.60 7.44 -19.26
C PHE A 280 -10.01 7.25 -18.70
N ILE A 281 -10.59 6.10 -19.01
CA ILE A 281 -11.79 5.61 -18.38
C ILE A 281 -11.44 4.29 -17.70
N PRO A 282 -11.71 4.12 -16.40
CA PRO A 282 -11.40 2.89 -15.71
C PRO A 282 -12.37 1.77 -16.08
N ALA A 283 -11.88 0.54 -16.14
CA ALA A 283 -12.73 -0.64 -16.26
C ALA A 283 -13.58 -0.84 -14.98
N PHE A 284 -12.96 -0.67 -13.80
CA PHE A 284 -13.61 -0.73 -12.50
C PHE A 284 -13.46 0.58 -11.71
N ARG A 285 -14.58 1.12 -11.21
CA ARG A 285 -14.59 2.27 -10.29
C ARG A 285 -14.99 1.83 -8.90
N VAL A 286 -14.06 1.95 -7.95
CA VAL A 286 -14.32 1.63 -6.54
C VAL A 286 -14.77 2.90 -5.83
N LEU A 287 -16.06 3.05 -5.58
CA LEU A 287 -16.64 4.25 -4.98
C LEU A 287 -17.76 3.89 -3.99
N ASP A 288 -18.05 4.80 -3.07
CA ASP A 288 -19.18 4.69 -2.15
C ASP A 288 -20.11 5.89 -2.36
N PRO A 289 -21.32 5.70 -2.91
CA PRO A 289 -22.26 6.80 -3.16
C PRO A 289 -22.68 7.56 -1.89
N LEU A 290 -22.51 6.97 -0.70
CA LEU A 290 -22.86 7.60 0.57
C LEU A 290 -21.77 8.52 1.11
N THR A 291 -20.56 8.46 0.54
CA THR A 291 -19.44 9.34 0.88
C THR A 291 -18.86 9.96 -0.38
N PRO A 292 -19.63 10.81 -1.08
CA PRO A 292 -19.14 11.48 -2.28
C PRO A 292 -18.00 12.44 -1.96
N LEU A 293 -17.26 12.83 -3.00
CA LEU A 293 -16.32 13.94 -2.92
C LEU A 293 -17.10 15.25 -2.96
N GLU A 294 -16.87 16.13 -2.00
CA GLU A 294 -17.56 17.41 -1.88
C GLU A 294 -16.57 18.59 -1.87
N THR A 295 -17.04 19.76 -2.25
CA THR A 295 -16.26 21.00 -2.23
C THR A 295 -16.48 21.74 -0.91
N ILE A 296 -15.40 22.09 -0.23
CA ILE A 296 -15.42 22.84 1.02
C ILE A 296 -15.52 24.34 0.72
N PRO A 297 -16.40 25.10 1.41
CA PRO A 297 -16.48 26.55 1.27
C PRO A 297 -15.16 27.24 1.61
N ASN A 298 -14.83 28.32 0.91
CA ASN A 298 -13.57 29.05 1.10
C ASN A 298 -13.68 30.13 2.19
N ASP A 299 -13.95 29.71 3.43
CA ASP A 299 -14.15 30.57 4.61
C ASP A 299 -13.44 30.01 5.86
N TRP A 300 -12.13 29.90 5.77
CA TRP A 300 -11.25 29.32 6.80
C TRP A 300 -11.06 30.23 8.02
N GLU A 301 -10.90 29.64 9.21
CA GLU A 301 -10.53 30.39 10.41
C GLU A 301 -9.11 30.98 10.26
N PRO A 302 -8.90 32.28 10.57
CA PRO A 302 -7.58 32.90 10.47
C PRO A 302 -6.52 32.12 11.26
N GLY A 303 -5.35 31.90 10.66
CA GLY A 303 -4.25 31.22 11.37
C GLY A 303 -4.21 29.71 11.22
N THR A 304 -5.23 29.08 10.66
CA THR A 304 -5.37 27.62 10.66
C THR A 304 -4.60 26.91 9.53
N LEU A 305 -4.20 27.65 8.49
CA LEU A 305 -3.58 27.14 7.25
C LEU A 305 -2.07 27.45 7.11
N TYR A 306 -1.42 27.79 8.23
CA TYR A 306 0.03 28.00 8.29
C TYR A 306 0.77 26.68 8.55
N ALA A 307 2.06 26.64 8.18
CA ALA A 307 2.94 25.53 8.53
C ALA A 307 2.97 25.28 10.05
N ASP A 308 3.28 24.06 10.45
CA ASP A 308 3.29 23.53 11.82
C ASP A 308 1.90 23.39 12.48
N ARG A 309 0.81 23.76 11.78
CA ARG A 309 -0.56 23.55 12.29
C ARG A 309 -0.96 22.08 12.19
N THR A 310 -1.51 21.56 13.28
CA THR A 310 -2.04 20.18 13.39
C THR A 310 -3.57 20.14 13.37
N THR A 311 -4.22 21.29 13.19
CA THR A 311 -5.68 21.39 13.18
C THR A 311 -6.11 22.45 12.16
N ILE A 312 -7.12 22.11 11.36
CA ILE A 312 -7.79 23.01 10.43
C ILE A 312 -9.20 23.32 10.93
N LYS A 313 -9.65 24.56 10.69
CA LYS A 313 -11.01 24.99 11.03
C LYS A 313 -11.62 25.82 9.91
N ASN A 314 -12.87 25.53 9.60
CA ASN A 314 -13.67 26.26 8.64
C ASN A 314 -14.91 26.82 9.35
N ASN A 315 -15.34 28.03 9.00
CA ASN A 315 -16.43 28.70 9.73
C ASN A 315 -17.81 28.12 9.41
N SER A 316 -17.98 27.51 8.23
CA SER A 316 -19.27 26.97 7.76
C SER A 316 -19.28 25.44 7.61
N TYR A 317 -18.15 24.76 7.86
CA TYR A 317 -18.02 23.33 7.63
C TYR A 317 -17.39 22.62 8.84
N GLU A 318 -18.08 21.59 9.35
CA GLU A 318 -17.59 20.75 10.45
C GLU A 318 -16.98 19.45 9.89
N PHE A 319 -15.68 19.26 10.12
CA PHE A 319 -14.97 18.07 9.64
C PHE A 319 -15.33 16.82 10.43
N SER A 320 -15.85 15.82 9.71
CA SER A 320 -15.85 14.43 10.14
C SER A 320 -14.51 13.76 9.77
N GLU A 321 -14.35 12.46 10.06
CA GLU A 321 -13.16 11.73 9.63
C GLU A 321 -13.17 11.53 8.10
N GLY A 322 -12.06 11.76 7.43
CA GLY A 322 -11.98 11.73 5.96
C GLY A 322 -10.62 12.15 5.41
N VAL A 323 -10.60 12.42 4.11
CA VAL A 323 -9.44 13.02 3.42
C VAL A 323 -9.81 14.42 2.96
N ILE A 324 -8.89 15.36 3.14
CA ILE A 324 -8.98 16.70 2.56
C ILE A 324 -7.87 16.91 1.53
N CYS A 325 -8.23 17.53 0.41
CA CYS A 325 -7.35 17.78 -0.73
C CYS A 325 -7.37 19.28 -1.02
N PHE A 326 -6.23 19.95 -0.83
CA PHE A 326 -6.05 21.35 -1.20
C PHE A 326 -5.52 21.42 -2.63
N ASP A 327 -6.42 21.62 -3.61
CA ASP A 327 -6.04 21.83 -5.01
C ASP A 327 -6.06 23.33 -5.33
N THR A 328 -4.98 24.00 -4.94
CA THR A 328 -4.93 25.47 -4.93
C THR A 328 -4.60 26.07 -6.30
N ASN A 329 -4.86 27.36 -6.45
CA ASN A 329 -4.38 28.15 -7.59
C ASN A 329 -3.05 28.86 -7.30
N ILE A 330 -2.45 28.63 -6.12
CA ILE A 330 -1.20 29.24 -5.70
C ILE A 330 -0.06 28.70 -6.57
N ASN A 331 0.59 29.59 -7.34
CA ASN A 331 1.77 29.22 -8.11
C ASN A 331 2.91 28.87 -7.15
N PHE A 332 3.46 27.65 -7.28
CA PHE A 332 4.57 27.22 -6.45
C PHE A 332 5.91 27.31 -7.21
N GLY A 333 5.98 26.69 -8.38
CA GLY A 333 7.19 26.69 -9.22
C GLY A 333 6.89 26.17 -10.62
N LYS A 334 7.90 26.15 -11.49
CA LYS A 334 7.88 25.55 -12.84
C LYS A 334 8.32 24.09 -12.76
N ARG A 335 7.84 23.21 -13.64
CA ARG A 335 8.31 21.82 -13.65
C ARG A 335 9.74 21.74 -14.17
N TYR A 336 10.03 22.41 -15.29
CA TYR A 336 11.37 22.58 -15.83
C TYR A 336 11.74 24.07 -15.85
N PRO A 337 13.04 24.43 -15.77
CA PRO A 337 13.46 25.83 -15.83
C PRO A 337 13.00 26.57 -17.10
N THR A 338 12.82 25.83 -18.19
CA THR A 338 12.38 26.34 -19.49
C THR A 338 10.87 26.59 -19.58
N ASP A 339 10.08 26.12 -18.62
CA ASP A 339 8.63 26.23 -18.69
C ASP A 339 8.15 27.67 -18.44
N SER A 340 7.07 28.05 -19.13
CA SER A 340 6.36 29.32 -18.89
C SER A 340 5.23 29.19 -17.88
N VAL A 341 4.80 27.96 -17.58
CA VAL A 341 3.66 27.65 -16.71
C VAL A 341 4.15 27.16 -15.35
N TYR A 342 3.44 27.58 -14.30
CA TYR A 342 3.68 27.17 -12.93
C TYR A 342 2.78 25.99 -12.56
N TYR A 343 3.34 24.97 -11.92
CA TYR A 343 2.55 24.01 -11.15
C TYR A 343 2.10 24.64 -9.84
N LYS A 344 0.98 24.13 -9.32
CA LYS A 344 0.29 24.68 -8.15
C LYS A 344 0.75 24.04 -6.86
N LEU A 345 0.69 24.78 -5.75
CA LEU A 345 0.86 24.24 -4.42
C LEU A 345 -0.34 23.35 -4.08
N ARG A 346 -0.09 22.07 -3.80
CA ARG A 346 -1.14 21.09 -3.53
C ARG A 346 -0.74 20.26 -2.32
N GLU A 347 -1.67 20.01 -1.41
CA GLU A 347 -1.43 19.21 -0.22
C GLU A 347 -2.64 18.31 0.09
N VAL A 348 -2.37 17.16 0.73
CA VAL A 348 -3.40 16.19 1.15
C VAL A 348 -3.22 15.87 2.62
N PHE A 349 -4.33 15.69 3.33
CA PHE A 349 -4.28 15.25 4.73
C PHE A 349 -5.38 14.26 5.03
N LYS A 350 -5.04 13.26 5.85
CA LYS A 350 -6.01 12.52 6.65
C LYS A 350 -6.50 13.45 7.75
N VAL A 351 -7.82 13.59 7.86
CA VAL A 351 -8.49 14.43 8.85
C VAL A 351 -9.29 13.54 9.80
N PHE A 352 -9.14 13.79 11.10
CA PHE A 352 -9.97 13.25 12.16
C PHE A 352 -11.06 14.26 12.55
N LYS A 353 -12.07 13.78 13.29
CA LYS A 353 -13.21 14.60 13.73
C LYS A 353 -12.73 15.90 14.39
N GLY A 354 -13.34 17.02 14.01
CA GLY A 354 -12.98 18.35 14.51
C GLY A 354 -11.81 19.01 13.78
N GLY A 355 -11.38 18.46 12.64
CA GLY A 355 -10.35 19.07 11.78
C GLY A 355 -8.91 18.75 12.20
N ILE A 356 -8.70 17.74 13.05
CA ILE A 356 -7.37 17.33 13.49
C ILE A 356 -6.66 16.60 12.35
N LEU A 357 -5.43 16.98 12.03
CA LEU A 357 -4.65 16.38 10.95
C LEU A 357 -3.78 15.23 11.48
N ASN A 358 -3.58 14.19 10.67
CA ASN A 358 -2.64 13.10 10.99
C ASN A 358 -1.17 13.57 11.02
N TYR A 359 -0.85 14.58 10.21
CA TYR A 359 0.46 15.25 10.15
C TYR A 359 0.27 16.77 10.08
N PRO A 360 1.22 17.56 10.60
CA PRO A 360 1.15 19.01 10.49
C PRO A 360 1.22 19.46 9.03
N ILE A 361 0.74 20.68 8.77
CA ILE A 361 0.98 21.36 7.49
C ILE A 361 2.48 21.64 7.37
N ASP A 362 3.14 21.11 6.34
CA ASP A 362 4.59 21.31 6.13
C ASP A 362 4.89 22.58 5.34
N ILE A 363 4.00 22.95 4.41
CA ILE A 363 4.13 24.16 3.58
C ILE A 363 2.89 25.02 3.80
N SER A 364 3.07 26.27 4.22
CA SER A 364 1.93 27.17 4.44
C SER A 364 1.12 27.35 3.15
N ILE A 365 -0.18 27.05 3.22
CA ILE A 365 -1.16 27.30 2.15
C ILE A 365 -1.99 28.57 2.40
N ALA A 366 -1.75 29.26 3.52
CA ALA A 366 -2.38 30.54 3.84
C ALA A 366 -1.93 31.69 2.90
N GLY A 367 -2.86 32.59 2.55
CA GLY A 367 -2.56 33.88 1.90
C GLY A 367 -2.59 33.90 0.38
N GLY A 368 -3.02 32.81 -0.27
CA GLY A 368 -3.25 32.76 -1.72
C GLY A 368 -4.64 32.26 -2.09
N ASP A 369 -4.90 32.13 -3.40
CA ASP A 369 -6.15 31.55 -3.91
C ASP A 369 -6.15 30.03 -3.73
N LEU A 370 -6.97 29.55 -2.78
CA LEU A 370 -7.09 28.12 -2.44
C LEU A 370 -7.78 27.29 -3.52
N GLY A 371 -8.29 27.89 -4.60
CA GLY A 371 -8.89 27.12 -5.70
C GLY A 371 -10.02 26.21 -5.22
N SER A 372 -9.90 24.92 -5.50
CA SER A 372 -10.85 23.90 -5.05
C SER A 372 -10.29 23.12 -3.87
N VAL A 373 -10.90 23.29 -2.69
CA VAL A 373 -10.65 22.40 -1.56
C VAL A 373 -11.71 21.33 -1.53
N LEU A 374 -11.29 20.07 -1.58
CA LEU A 374 -12.19 18.93 -1.68
C LEU A 374 -12.09 18.07 -0.43
N PHE A 375 -13.20 17.49 0.00
CA PHE A 375 -13.26 16.58 1.13
C PHE A 375 -14.02 15.32 0.77
N ARG A 376 -13.55 14.17 1.24
CA ARG A 376 -14.29 12.90 1.16
C ARG A 376 -14.34 12.27 2.54
N LYS A 377 -15.56 12.11 3.05
CA LYS A 377 -15.84 11.47 4.34
C LYS A 377 -15.44 9.99 4.34
N GLN A 378 -15.11 9.46 5.52
CA GLN A 378 -14.90 8.03 5.72
C GLN A 378 -16.20 7.23 5.65
N PRO A 379 -16.25 6.10 4.91
CA PRO A 379 -17.32 5.11 5.06
C PRO A 379 -17.21 4.35 6.39
N ASN A 380 -18.28 3.65 6.74
CA ASN A 380 -18.41 2.95 8.03
C ASN A 380 -17.53 1.69 8.14
N LYS A 381 -17.15 1.08 7.01
CA LYS A 381 -16.35 -0.14 6.97
C LYS A 381 -15.29 -0.09 5.88
N TYR A 382 -14.25 -0.89 6.07
CA TYR A 382 -13.32 -1.20 4.98
C TYR A 382 -14.02 -1.98 3.87
N LEU A 383 -13.59 -1.73 2.64
CA LEU A 383 -13.89 -2.55 1.47
C LEU A 383 -12.63 -3.32 1.10
N THR A 384 -12.75 -4.62 0.83
CA THR A 384 -11.63 -5.48 0.46
C THR A 384 -11.80 -5.99 -0.97
N ILE A 385 -10.81 -5.73 -1.82
CA ILE A 385 -10.66 -6.36 -3.13
C ILE A 385 -9.46 -7.28 -3.04
N LYS A 386 -9.63 -8.56 -3.38
CA LYS A 386 -8.55 -9.53 -3.23
C LYS A 386 -8.43 -10.57 -4.35
N ASP A 387 -7.22 -11.08 -4.46
CA ASP A 387 -6.81 -12.27 -5.22
C ASP A 387 -7.14 -12.15 -6.72
N ILE A 388 -6.62 -11.11 -7.37
CA ILE A 388 -6.86 -10.81 -8.79
C ILE A 388 -5.57 -10.89 -9.59
N ASN A 389 -5.64 -11.50 -10.77
CA ASN A 389 -4.56 -11.44 -11.74
C ASN A 389 -4.97 -10.50 -12.88
N ILE A 390 -4.24 -9.40 -13.05
CA ILE A 390 -4.51 -8.38 -14.07
C ILE A 390 -3.60 -8.65 -15.26
N ASP A 391 -4.19 -9.07 -16.39
CA ASP A 391 -3.46 -9.19 -17.65
C ASP A 391 -3.55 -7.88 -18.45
N SER A 392 -2.47 -7.12 -18.41
CA SER A 392 -2.35 -5.82 -19.08
C SER A 392 -1.77 -5.90 -20.49
N SER A 393 -1.53 -7.11 -21.03
CA SER A 393 -0.72 -7.32 -22.25
C SER A 393 -1.38 -6.81 -23.53
N ASN A 394 -2.71 -6.68 -23.56
CA ASN A 394 -3.48 -6.38 -24.79
C ASN A 394 -4.32 -5.09 -24.74
N ALA A 395 -4.17 -4.28 -23.68
CA ALA A 395 -4.97 -3.08 -23.46
C ALA A 395 -4.09 -1.81 -23.34
N PRO A 396 -3.80 -1.11 -24.45
CA PRO A 396 -3.12 0.18 -24.39
C PRO A 396 -3.99 1.18 -23.61
N GLN A 397 -3.35 2.10 -22.86
CA GLN A 397 -4.05 3.10 -22.05
C GLN A 397 -4.93 2.51 -20.93
N LEU A 398 -4.71 1.25 -20.53
CA LEU A 398 -5.49 0.62 -19.46
C LEU A 398 -5.34 1.37 -18.12
N GLN A 399 -6.49 1.68 -17.53
CA GLN A 399 -6.68 1.88 -16.10
C GLN A 399 -7.66 0.81 -15.63
N ALA A 400 -7.17 -0.28 -15.06
CA ALA A 400 -8.03 -1.37 -14.60
C ALA A 400 -8.91 -0.91 -13.43
N PHE A 401 -8.33 -0.18 -12.48
CA PHE A 401 -9.03 0.32 -11.31
C PHE A 401 -8.81 1.82 -11.09
N SER A 402 -9.90 2.54 -10.83
CA SER A 402 -9.87 3.83 -10.15
C SER A 402 -10.43 3.67 -8.74
N ILE A 403 -9.60 3.89 -7.73
CA ILE A 403 -9.98 3.83 -6.31
C ILE A 403 -10.39 5.24 -5.87
N GLU A 404 -11.70 5.42 -5.69
CA GLU A 404 -12.37 6.68 -5.36
C GLU A 404 -13.13 6.57 -4.03
N ARG A 405 -12.65 5.68 -3.15
CA ARG A 405 -13.24 5.37 -1.85
C ARG A 405 -12.13 5.28 -0.79
N ASN A 406 -12.36 5.90 0.36
CA ASN A 406 -11.50 5.73 1.53
C ASN A 406 -11.67 4.33 2.15
N LYS A 407 -10.75 3.90 3.03
CA LYS A 407 -10.83 2.60 3.74
C LYS A 407 -10.94 1.42 2.76
N CYS A 408 -9.89 1.20 1.98
CA CYS A 408 -9.82 0.10 1.02
C CYS A 408 -8.60 -0.79 1.31
N ASN A 409 -8.84 -2.11 1.33
CA ASN A 409 -7.81 -3.14 1.36
C ASN A 409 -7.68 -3.73 -0.05
N LEU A 410 -6.50 -3.63 -0.67
CA LEU A 410 -6.21 -4.25 -1.96
C LEU A 410 -5.14 -5.33 -1.76
N VAL A 411 -5.56 -6.59 -1.85
CA VAL A 411 -4.76 -7.74 -1.39
C VAL A 411 -4.52 -8.72 -2.53
N GLY A 412 -3.29 -9.19 -2.74
CA GLY A 412 -3.04 -10.28 -3.70
C GLY A 412 -3.29 -9.86 -5.16
N PHE A 413 -2.80 -8.69 -5.57
CA PHE A 413 -2.86 -8.25 -6.96
C PHE A 413 -1.61 -8.75 -7.70
N ASP A 414 -1.80 -9.59 -8.70
CA ASP A 414 -0.74 -10.09 -9.57
C ASP A 414 -0.83 -9.40 -10.95
N PHE A 415 0.27 -8.86 -11.45
CA PHE A 415 0.31 -8.18 -12.75
C PHE A 415 1.04 -9.02 -13.80
N LYS A 416 0.31 -9.38 -14.85
CA LYS A 416 0.84 -10.05 -16.03
C LYS A 416 1.04 -9.03 -17.15
N ASN A 417 2.26 -9.02 -17.70
CA ASN A 417 2.62 -8.16 -18.81
C ASN A 417 3.61 -8.89 -19.73
N ASN A 418 3.10 -9.41 -20.85
CA ASN A 418 3.85 -10.27 -21.78
C ASN A 418 4.25 -9.56 -23.08
N THR A 419 4.01 -8.26 -23.22
CA THR A 419 4.29 -7.51 -24.44
C THR A 419 5.02 -6.20 -24.12
N SER A 420 5.82 -5.71 -25.08
CA SER A 420 6.40 -4.35 -25.04
C SER A 420 5.37 -3.26 -25.38
N VAL A 421 4.13 -3.67 -25.68
CA VAL A 421 3.03 -2.79 -25.99
C VAL A 421 2.37 -2.45 -24.66
N ASN A 422 2.34 -1.17 -24.29
CA ASN A 422 1.11 -0.48 -23.91
C ASN A 422 1.43 0.87 -23.25
N LYS A 423 0.83 1.93 -23.81
CA LYS A 423 0.77 3.29 -23.24
C LYS A 423 -0.11 3.34 -21.97
N SER A 424 -0.17 2.27 -21.19
CA SER A 424 -0.92 2.13 -19.95
C SER A 424 -0.23 2.99 -18.89
N ARG A 425 -0.81 4.16 -18.60
CA ARG A 425 -0.17 5.07 -17.66
C ARG A 425 -0.23 4.61 -16.23
N THR A 426 -1.36 4.11 -15.77
CA THR A 426 -1.50 3.60 -14.41
C THR A 426 -2.57 2.54 -14.37
N ILE A 427 -2.19 1.31 -14.05
CA ILE A 427 -3.12 0.18 -14.00
C ILE A 427 -4.09 0.31 -12.82
N VAL A 428 -3.58 0.61 -11.63
CA VAL A 428 -4.40 0.91 -10.44
C VAL A 428 -4.13 2.33 -9.97
N TYR A 429 -5.16 3.18 -10.02
CA TYR A 429 -5.04 4.60 -9.71
C TYR A 429 -5.80 4.96 -8.43
N LEU A 430 -5.12 5.62 -7.49
CA LEU A 430 -5.70 6.13 -6.24
C LEU A 430 -6.07 7.62 -6.41
N ASN A 431 -7.34 7.97 -6.23
CA ASN A 431 -7.83 9.32 -6.52
C ASN A 431 -8.52 9.96 -5.31
N LYS A 432 -7.80 10.87 -4.62
CA LYS A 432 -8.32 11.67 -3.49
C LYS A 432 -8.81 10.80 -2.33
N VAL A 433 -7.94 9.92 -1.84
CA VAL A 433 -8.31 8.86 -0.89
C VAL A 433 -7.44 8.87 0.37
N CYS A 434 -7.96 8.27 1.43
CA CYS A 434 -7.19 7.90 2.61
C CYS A 434 -7.54 6.54 3.21
N ASP A 435 -6.65 6.05 4.07
CA ASP A 435 -6.71 4.75 4.74
C ASP A 435 -6.71 3.61 3.70
N ILE A 436 -5.65 3.56 2.90
CA ILE A 436 -5.47 2.57 1.84
C ILE A 436 -4.41 1.56 2.27
N HIS A 437 -4.78 0.28 2.29
CA HIS A 437 -3.86 -0.81 2.65
C HIS A 437 -3.63 -1.70 1.43
N LEU A 438 -2.38 -1.76 0.99
CA LEU A 438 -1.94 -2.58 -0.14
C LEU A 438 -1.06 -3.71 0.39
N SER A 439 -1.40 -4.96 0.05
CA SER A 439 -0.61 -6.10 0.53
C SER A 439 -0.49 -7.25 -0.46
N LYS A 440 0.67 -7.91 -0.49
CA LYS A 440 0.91 -9.12 -1.31
C LYS A 440 0.77 -8.88 -2.81
N TRP A 441 1.30 -7.77 -3.31
CA TRP A 441 1.27 -7.49 -4.75
C TRP A 441 2.51 -8.08 -5.42
N SER A 442 2.36 -8.63 -6.62
CA SER A 442 3.45 -9.18 -7.42
C SER A 442 3.36 -8.76 -8.88
N GLY A 443 4.49 -8.58 -9.54
CA GLY A 443 4.52 -8.29 -10.97
C GLY A 443 5.80 -7.61 -11.42
N SER A 444 5.84 -7.27 -12.71
CA SER A 444 6.96 -6.53 -13.31
C SER A 444 6.52 -5.19 -13.90
N GLY A 445 7.33 -4.15 -13.73
CA GLY A 445 7.14 -2.86 -14.41
C GLY A 445 7.25 -2.96 -15.93
N PHE A 446 6.77 -1.92 -16.65
CA PHE A 446 6.75 -1.88 -18.12
C PHE A 446 8.13 -1.49 -18.70
N GLU A 447 8.66 -2.22 -19.67
CA GLU A 447 9.89 -1.80 -20.37
C GLU A 447 9.60 -0.76 -21.46
N GLY A 448 10.48 0.23 -21.63
CA GLY A 448 10.48 1.15 -22.79
C GLY A 448 9.42 2.27 -22.82
N ASN A 449 8.42 2.28 -21.93
CA ASN A 449 7.36 3.29 -21.92
C ASN A 449 7.59 4.39 -20.86
N SER A 450 7.44 5.66 -21.25
CA SER A 450 7.47 6.78 -20.30
C SER A 450 6.13 6.93 -19.57
N ALA A 451 6.17 7.36 -18.31
CA ALA A 451 5.00 7.67 -17.48
C ALA A 451 3.96 6.53 -17.34
N SER A 452 4.43 5.28 -17.26
CA SER A 452 3.62 4.07 -17.07
C SER A 452 3.94 3.43 -15.72
N TYR A 453 2.90 3.11 -14.94
CA TYR A 453 2.96 2.64 -13.56
C TYR A 453 1.98 1.49 -13.32
N LEU A 454 2.34 0.54 -12.44
CA LEU A 454 1.36 -0.44 -11.97
C LEU A 454 0.43 0.20 -10.93
N LEU A 455 1.02 0.97 -10.01
CA LEU A 455 0.29 1.75 -9.02
C LEU A 455 0.60 3.24 -9.20
N GLY A 456 -0.44 4.07 -9.16
CA GLY A 456 -0.28 5.50 -9.13
C GLY A 456 -1.40 6.20 -8.40
N GLY A 457 -1.32 7.51 -8.29
CA GLY A 457 -2.35 8.26 -7.60
C GLY A 457 -2.10 9.76 -7.51
N ASP A 458 -3.14 10.46 -7.08
CA ASP A 458 -3.13 11.90 -6.78
C ASP A 458 -3.98 12.17 -5.54
N PHE A 459 -3.44 12.97 -4.61
CA PHE A 459 -4.01 13.22 -3.28
C PHE A 459 -4.27 11.93 -2.49
N VAL A 460 -3.20 11.28 -2.02
CA VAL A 460 -3.28 10.05 -1.22
C VAL A 460 -2.77 10.30 0.18
N ALA A 461 -3.60 10.09 1.20
CA ALA A 461 -3.19 10.23 2.59
C ALA A 461 -3.31 8.93 3.38
N ASN A 462 -2.39 8.67 4.31
CA ASN A 462 -2.43 7.49 5.19
C ASN A 462 -2.54 6.16 4.39
N MET A 463 -1.47 5.80 3.69
CA MET A 463 -1.37 4.59 2.88
C MET A 463 -0.31 3.64 3.45
N SER A 464 -0.61 2.34 3.52
CA SER A 464 0.38 1.32 3.88
C SER A 464 0.62 0.33 2.74
N ILE A 465 1.88 -0.02 2.52
CA ILE A 465 2.33 -0.99 1.54
C ILE A 465 3.12 -2.08 2.26
N THR A 466 2.70 -3.34 2.17
CA THR A 466 3.40 -4.47 2.79
C THR A 466 3.49 -5.66 1.84
N ASP A 467 4.55 -6.46 1.94
CA ASP A 467 4.74 -7.68 1.16
C ASP A 467 4.60 -7.45 -0.36
N PHE A 468 5.12 -6.31 -0.86
CA PHE A 468 5.18 -6.03 -2.29
C PHE A 468 6.38 -6.74 -2.90
N GLY A 469 6.18 -7.44 -4.01
CA GLY A 469 7.22 -8.03 -4.85
C GLY A 469 7.11 -7.50 -6.27
N ILE A 470 7.38 -6.21 -6.46
CA ILE A 470 7.27 -5.53 -7.75
C ILE A 470 8.64 -5.03 -8.19
N ASP A 471 9.20 -5.69 -9.20
CA ASP A 471 10.54 -5.38 -9.75
C ASP A 471 10.49 -5.12 -11.27
N GLY A 472 11.61 -4.78 -11.92
CA GLY A 472 11.70 -4.63 -13.38
C GLY A 472 11.12 -3.33 -13.96
N GLY A 473 11.43 -3.07 -15.24
CA GLY A 473 10.90 -1.96 -16.07
C GLY A 473 11.03 -0.51 -15.56
N MET A 474 10.36 0.40 -16.27
CA MET A 474 9.98 1.75 -15.82
C MET A 474 8.90 1.65 -14.71
N PRO A 475 8.69 2.69 -13.87
CA PRO A 475 8.49 2.55 -12.42
C PRO A 475 7.27 1.74 -11.96
N ALA A 476 7.47 0.93 -10.91
CA ALA A 476 6.39 0.23 -10.20
C ALA A 476 5.30 1.18 -9.66
N ILE A 477 5.73 2.29 -9.05
CA ILE A 477 4.86 3.24 -8.34
C ILE A 477 5.14 4.67 -8.82
N GLY A 478 4.10 5.41 -9.19
CA GLY A 478 4.17 6.81 -9.59
C GLY A 478 2.99 7.65 -9.11
N MET A 479 3.25 8.59 -8.20
CA MET A 479 2.20 9.39 -7.55
C MET A 479 2.45 10.90 -7.64
N ASN A 480 1.42 11.65 -7.27
CA ASN A 480 1.43 13.07 -6.96
C ASN A 480 0.70 13.29 -5.64
N VAL A 481 1.14 14.28 -4.86
CA VAL A 481 0.50 14.74 -3.62
C VAL A 481 0.17 13.59 -2.67
N VAL A 482 1.16 13.18 -1.89
CA VAL A 482 1.01 12.10 -0.90
C VAL A 482 1.38 12.58 0.50
N ASN A 483 0.68 12.10 1.52
CA ASN A 483 0.99 12.44 2.92
C ASN A 483 0.72 11.27 3.87
N GLY A 484 1.76 10.77 4.54
CA GLY A 484 1.63 9.62 5.43
C GLY A 484 1.62 8.32 4.63
N VAL A 485 2.79 7.82 4.29
CA VAL A 485 2.97 6.53 3.61
C VAL A 485 3.93 5.66 4.40
N ASP A 486 3.50 4.44 4.71
CA ASP A 486 4.33 3.41 5.34
C ASP A 486 4.59 2.28 4.34
N VAL A 487 5.87 1.91 4.16
CA VAL A 487 6.28 0.81 3.27
C VAL A 487 7.14 -0.16 4.04
N GLU A 488 6.69 -1.41 4.14
CA GLU A 488 7.34 -2.43 4.97
C GLU A 488 7.50 -3.76 4.22
N ASN A 489 8.53 -4.53 4.59
CA ASN A 489 8.70 -5.94 4.19
C ASN A 489 8.54 -6.19 2.68
N SER A 490 9.14 -5.32 1.86
CA SER A 490 8.84 -5.27 0.43
C SER A 490 10.10 -5.27 -0.44
N HIS A 491 9.94 -5.67 -1.70
CA HIS A 491 10.88 -5.50 -2.79
C HIS A 491 10.23 -4.60 -3.85
N ILE A 492 10.79 -3.40 -4.06
CA ILE A 492 10.23 -2.39 -4.96
C ILE A 492 11.34 -1.78 -5.81
N ASN A 493 11.20 -1.78 -7.13
CA ASN A 493 12.20 -1.16 -8.00
C ASN A 493 12.29 0.38 -7.81
N ARG A 494 11.13 1.05 -7.68
CA ARG A 494 11.02 2.52 -7.49
C ARG A 494 9.79 2.93 -6.70
N PHE A 495 9.95 3.91 -5.82
CA PHE A 495 8.85 4.70 -5.23
C PHE A 495 8.94 6.16 -5.71
N ASP A 496 8.14 6.53 -6.71
CA ASP A 496 8.21 7.86 -7.35
C ASP A 496 7.04 8.76 -6.97
N VAL A 497 7.36 9.97 -6.51
CA VAL A 497 6.38 11.04 -6.30
C VAL A 497 6.86 12.30 -7.02
N HIS A 498 6.13 12.74 -8.04
CA HIS A 498 6.60 13.87 -8.85
C HIS A 498 6.50 15.18 -8.08
N SER A 499 5.37 15.44 -7.44
CA SER A 499 5.11 16.65 -6.69
C SER A 499 4.51 16.31 -5.32
N PHE A 500 4.98 17.01 -4.28
CA PHE A 500 4.49 16.96 -2.90
C PHE A 500 4.50 15.56 -2.26
N LEU A 501 5.69 15.06 -1.94
CA LEU A 501 5.93 13.88 -1.07
C LEU A 501 6.05 14.32 0.38
N HIS A 502 5.06 13.99 1.21
CA HIS A 502 5.05 14.33 2.64
C HIS A 502 4.99 13.06 3.49
N ASN A 503 5.77 13.02 4.57
CA ASN A 503 5.70 11.99 5.62
C ASN A 503 5.71 10.54 5.08
N VAL A 504 6.86 10.09 4.61
CA VAL A 504 7.07 8.74 4.07
C VAL A 504 8.07 7.97 4.94
N PHE A 505 7.68 6.79 5.38
CA PHE A 505 8.42 5.91 6.26
C PHE A 505 8.60 4.55 5.60
N ILE A 506 9.85 4.12 5.48
CA ILE A 506 10.21 2.90 4.77
C ILE A 506 11.09 2.06 5.70
N ASP A 507 10.69 0.81 5.92
CA ASP A 507 11.41 -0.12 6.77
C ASP A 507 11.49 -1.53 6.17
N ASN A 508 12.65 -2.18 6.28
CA ASN A 508 12.86 -3.53 5.75
C ASN A 508 12.47 -3.68 4.27
N VAL A 509 12.95 -2.77 3.41
CA VAL A 509 12.68 -2.78 1.98
C VAL A 509 13.95 -3.05 1.18
N THR A 510 13.84 -3.88 0.14
CA THR A 510 14.84 -3.98 -0.91
C THR A 510 14.42 -3.12 -2.10
N PHE A 511 15.23 -2.11 -2.38
CA PHE A 511 15.06 -1.29 -3.58
C PHE A 511 15.87 -1.85 -4.74
N GLY A 512 15.24 -1.85 -5.92
CA GLY A 512 15.95 -1.92 -7.19
C GLY A 512 16.70 -0.61 -7.50
N VAL A 513 16.98 -0.37 -8.77
CA VAL A 513 17.93 0.65 -9.23
C VAL A 513 17.51 2.11 -8.97
N TYR A 514 16.20 2.38 -8.81
CA TYR A 514 15.69 3.76 -8.75
C TYR A 514 15.52 4.32 -7.33
N GLY A 515 15.28 3.47 -6.33
CA GLY A 515 15.04 3.91 -4.95
C GLY A 515 13.78 4.77 -4.79
N VAL A 516 13.86 5.78 -3.92
CA VAL A 516 12.81 6.78 -3.68
C VAL A 516 13.14 8.06 -4.44
N THR A 517 12.21 8.55 -5.25
CA THR A 517 12.39 9.79 -6.02
C THR A 517 11.29 10.80 -5.70
N TYR A 518 11.66 12.05 -5.43
CA TYR A 518 10.71 13.13 -5.16
C TYR A 518 11.08 14.43 -5.85
N GLY A 519 10.11 15.23 -6.31
CA GLY A 519 10.37 16.58 -6.84
C GLY A 519 10.23 17.69 -5.80
N VAL A 520 9.13 17.67 -5.05
CA VAL A 520 8.85 18.56 -3.90
C VAL A 520 8.41 17.69 -2.75
N GLY A 521 8.78 18.00 -1.51
CA GLY A 521 8.27 17.29 -0.35
C GLY A 521 8.37 18.05 0.97
N GLY A 522 7.91 17.42 2.04
CA GLY A 522 7.89 17.97 3.39
C GLY A 522 7.80 16.91 4.47
N GLY A 523 7.86 17.34 5.73
CA GLY A 523 7.69 16.44 6.88
C GLY A 523 8.91 15.54 7.08
N THR A 524 8.69 14.22 7.17
CA THR A 524 9.80 13.25 7.28
C THR A 524 9.85 12.31 6.09
N LEU A 525 11.04 12.11 5.52
CA LEU A 525 11.33 10.97 4.64
C LEU A 525 12.39 10.09 5.31
N SER A 526 11.98 8.89 5.72
CA SER A 526 12.80 7.95 6.48
C SER A 526 12.94 6.62 5.74
N VAL A 527 14.17 6.12 5.59
CA VAL A 527 14.48 4.79 5.07
C VAL A 527 15.35 4.03 6.06
N LYS A 528 14.89 2.87 6.54
CA LYS A 528 15.56 2.09 7.58
C LYS A 528 15.65 0.61 7.24
N ASN A 529 16.66 -0.07 7.78
CA ASN A 529 16.85 -1.52 7.71
C ASN A 529 16.72 -2.07 6.27
N SER A 530 17.18 -1.31 5.28
CA SER A 530 16.84 -1.52 3.87
C SER A 530 18.07 -1.81 3.03
N THR A 531 17.87 -2.47 1.89
CA THR A 531 18.92 -2.72 0.90
C THR A 531 18.64 -1.92 -0.36
N PHE A 532 19.65 -1.27 -0.92
CA PHE A 532 19.57 -0.63 -2.23
C PHE A 532 20.48 -1.34 -3.21
N ILE A 533 19.89 -1.93 -4.25
CA ILE A 533 20.62 -2.64 -5.29
C ILE A 533 20.80 -1.70 -6.48
N LYS A 534 22.03 -1.24 -6.65
CA LYS A 534 22.45 -0.47 -7.81
C LYS A 534 22.74 -1.46 -8.95
N GLY A 535 21.80 -1.59 -9.88
CA GLY A 535 21.81 -2.57 -10.96
C GLY A 535 21.68 -1.97 -12.35
N LYS A 536 21.71 -2.83 -13.38
CA LYS A 536 21.28 -2.45 -14.73
C LYS A 536 19.77 -2.19 -14.75
N VAL A 537 19.34 -1.33 -15.67
CA VAL A 537 17.93 -1.14 -15.98
C VAL A 537 17.68 -1.79 -17.35
N PRO A 538 16.84 -2.84 -17.46
CA PRO A 538 16.42 -3.36 -18.76
C PRO A 538 15.85 -2.25 -19.66
N GLY A 539 16.35 -2.14 -20.89
CA GLY A 539 15.93 -1.10 -21.85
C GLY A 539 16.54 0.30 -21.66
N ARG A 540 17.41 0.53 -20.66
CA ARG A 540 18.24 1.75 -20.55
C ARG A 540 19.73 1.37 -20.49
N GLY A 541 20.60 2.24 -21.02
CA GLY A 541 22.05 2.00 -20.96
C GLY A 541 22.59 2.03 -19.53
N ASP A 542 23.59 1.19 -19.23
CA ASP A 542 24.26 1.08 -17.92
C ASP A 542 24.72 2.45 -17.36
N PHE A 543 25.15 3.37 -18.24
CA PHE A 543 25.58 4.73 -17.90
C PHE A 543 24.50 5.59 -17.24
N VAL A 544 23.25 5.47 -17.70
CA VAL A 544 22.09 6.19 -17.16
C VAL A 544 21.77 5.67 -15.75
N SER A 545 21.83 4.35 -15.58
CA SER A 545 21.53 3.69 -14.30
C SER A 545 22.47 4.13 -13.18
N LEU A 546 23.77 4.30 -13.46
CA LEU A 546 24.78 4.63 -12.46
C LEU A 546 24.73 6.09 -12.01
N ASN A 547 24.61 7.03 -12.95
CA ASN A 547 24.79 8.45 -12.68
C ASN A 547 23.50 9.22 -12.40
N GLU A 548 22.32 8.63 -12.53
CA GLU A 548 21.05 9.37 -12.35
C GLU A 548 20.31 9.02 -11.07
N PHE A 549 20.41 7.78 -10.59
CA PHE A 549 19.56 7.30 -9.49
C PHE A 549 20.35 7.04 -8.20
N SER A 550 19.74 7.31 -7.06
CA SER A 550 20.28 7.12 -5.71
C SER A 550 19.17 6.56 -4.83
N LEU A 551 19.51 6.01 -3.65
CA LEU A 551 18.48 5.48 -2.74
C LEU A 551 17.41 6.54 -2.45
N ILE A 552 17.82 7.79 -2.23
CA ILE A 552 16.93 8.95 -2.26
C ILE A 552 17.43 9.93 -3.33
N THR A 553 16.54 10.28 -4.25
CA THR A 553 16.83 11.22 -5.33
C THR A 553 15.84 12.38 -5.33
N ALA A 554 16.30 13.58 -4.99
CA ALA A 554 15.56 14.81 -5.23
C ALA A 554 15.72 15.17 -6.71
N ARG A 555 14.61 15.09 -7.43
CA ARG A 555 14.54 15.09 -8.89
C ARG A 555 15.00 16.42 -9.48
N GLY A 556 15.52 16.34 -10.71
CA GLY A 556 15.92 17.50 -11.50
C GLY A 556 14.72 18.26 -12.09
N ASP A 557 13.58 17.59 -12.27
CA ASP A 557 12.29 18.24 -12.54
C ASP A 557 11.57 18.55 -11.22
N TYR A 558 10.86 19.67 -11.16
CA TYR A 558 10.22 20.28 -9.98
C TYR A 558 11.13 20.99 -8.96
N GLY A 559 12.45 20.94 -9.16
CA GLY A 559 13.43 21.71 -8.38
C GLY A 559 14.08 20.96 -7.21
N GLY A 560 13.57 19.80 -6.80
CA GLY A 560 14.21 18.93 -5.81
C GLY A 560 14.28 19.53 -4.40
N VAL A 561 13.14 20.03 -3.89
CA VAL A 561 13.06 20.77 -2.61
C VAL A 561 12.37 19.95 -1.52
N PHE A 562 12.80 20.09 -0.27
CA PHE A 562 12.22 19.34 0.86
C PHE A 562 12.10 20.18 2.14
N TYR A 563 10.88 20.41 2.60
CA TYR A 563 10.55 21.17 3.81
C TYR A 563 10.48 20.24 5.02
N GLY A 564 11.61 19.65 5.38
CA GLY A 564 11.56 18.57 6.37
C GLY A 564 12.88 17.89 6.69
N VAL A 565 12.76 16.69 7.22
CA VAL A 565 13.86 15.85 7.72
C VAL A 565 14.06 14.63 6.82
N LEU A 566 15.31 14.37 6.45
CA LEU A 566 15.72 13.13 5.77
C LEU A 566 16.46 12.23 6.75
N GLN A 567 16.07 10.95 6.84
CA GLN A 567 16.67 9.97 7.75
C GLN A 567 17.00 8.65 7.06
N LEU A 568 18.25 8.22 7.14
CA LEU A 568 18.72 6.91 6.68
C LEU A 568 19.42 6.19 7.83
N SER A 569 19.03 4.95 8.12
CA SER A 569 19.73 4.13 9.12
C SER A 569 19.75 2.65 8.76
N ASN A 570 20.88 1.99 9.00
CA ASN A 570 21.05 0.55 8.78
C ASN A 570 20.76 0.17 7.31
N ILE A 571 21.59 0.69 6.39
CA ILE A 571 21.42 0.50 4.94
C ILE A 571 22.55 -0.33 4.36
N ALA A 572 22.19 -1.35 3.59
CA ALA A 572 23.13 -2.07 2.72
C ALA A 572 23.04 -1.51 1.29
N ILE A 573 24.16 -0.99 0.77
CA ILE A 573 24.26 -0.57 -0.63
C ILE A 573 24.96 -1.69 -1.39
N ARG A 574 24.29 -2.32 -2.36
CA ARG A 574 24.85 -3.40 -3.18
C ARG A 574 25.02 -2.96 -4.62
N LEU A 575 26.15 -3.26 -5.23
CA LEU A 575 26.34 -3.08 -6.66
C LEU A 575 26.16 -4.43 -7.36
N ASP A 576 25.31 -4.46 -8.38
CA ASP A 576 25.17 -5.61 -9.27
C ASP A 576 26.50 -5.88 -9.99
N LEU A 577 26.92 -7.14 -9.98
CA LEU A 577 28.15 -7.62 -10.62
C LEU A 577 28.10 -7.47 -12.15
N SER A 578 26.91 -7.36 -12.74
CA SER A 578 26.73 -7.25 -14.19
C SER A 578 27.07 -5.87 -14.74
N ILE A 579 27.13 -4.83 -13.89
CA ILE A 579 27.42 -3.46 -14.31
C ILE A 579 28.87 -3.33 -14.80
N ASP A 580 29.05 -2.75 -15.99
CA ASP A 580 30.36 -2.37 -16.48
C ASP A 580 30.87 -1.07 -15.82
N LEU A 581 31.86 -1.20 -14.93
CA LEU A 581 32.55 -0.09 -14.26
C LEU A 581 33.92 0.22 -14.89
N SER A 582 34.23 -0.32 -16.07
CA SER A 582 35.54 -0.15 -16.73
C SER A 582 35.83 1.28 -17.19
N GLY A 583 34.80 2.12 -17.38
CA GLY A 583 34.97 3.54 -17.75
C GLY A 583 35.52 4.42 -16.63
N GLY A 584 35.49 3.97 -15.38
CA GLY A 584 35.97 4.71 -14.23
C GLY A 584 37.51 4.69 -14.15
N ASN A 585 38.11 5.83 -13.85
CA ASN A 585 39.57 5.95 -13.66
C ASN A 585 39.92 6.76 -12.40
N SER A 586 41.22 6.86 -12.08
CA SER A 586 41.71 7.54 -10.87
C SER A 586 41.35 9.03 -10.80
N THR A 587 41.01 9.65 -11.92
CA THR A 587 40.59 11.06 -11.97
C THR A 587 39.06 11.16 -11.98
N HIS A 588 38.38 10.27 -12.71
CA HIS A 588 36.93 10.26 -12.90
C HIS A 588 36.35 8.90 -12.50
N PRO A 589 36.24 8.59 -11.19
CA PRO A 589 35.59 7.37 -10.73
C PRO A 589 34.08 7.43 -10.96
N TYR A 590 33.44 6.27 -11.06
CA TYR A 590 31.97 6.19 -11.00
C TYR A 590 31.45 6.68 -9.65
N ARG A 591 30.28 7.32 -9.65
CA ARG A 591 29.73 7.97 -8.46
C ARG A 591 28.41 7.32 -8.08
N ILE A 592 28.34 6.76 -6.87
CA ILE A 592 27.13 6.18 -6.31
C ILE A 592 26.78 6.99 -5.07
N SER A 593 25.52 7.40 -4.93
CA SER A 593 25.09 8.25 -3.81
C SER A 593 23.97 7.60 -3.00
N ALA A 594 23.95 7.84 -1.68
CA ALA A 594 22.80 7.49 -0.84
C ALA A 594 21.67 8.52 -1.03
N ILE A 595 21.99 9.81 -0.87
CA ILE A 595 21.05 10.92 -1.09
C ILE A 595 21.65 11.86 -2.12
N ARG A 596 20.86 12.23 -3.12
CA ARG A 596 21.28 13.16 -4.17
C ARG A 596 20.26 14.25 -4.44
N PHE A 597 20.75 15.48 -4.58
CA PHE A 597 19.96 16.65 -4.99
C PHE A 597 20.38 17.12 -6.38
N ILE A 598 19.47 17.03 -7.35
CA ILE A 598 19.78 17.25 -8.78
C ILE A 598 19.31 18.63 -9.27
N GLY A 599 18.25 19.19 -8.68
CA GLY A 599 17.62 20.43 -9.14
C GLY A 599 18.60 21.59 -9.33
N SER A 600 18.61 22.17 -10.53
CA SER A 600 19.47 23.31 -10.89
C SER A 600 18.79 24.24 -11.88
N GLY A 601 18.90 25.55 -11.67
CA GLY A 601 18.35 26.59 -12.56
C GLY A 601 17.15 27.35 -11.97
N ASP A 602 16.44 28.09 -12.83
CA ASP A 602 15.32 28.95 -12.45
C ASP A 602 13.97 28.24 -12.59
N PHE A 603 13.50 27.65 -11.50
CA PHE A 603 12.17 27.06 -11.41
C PHE A 603 11.07 28.09 -11.06
N GLY A 604 11.33 29.40 -11.19
CA GLY A 604 10.35 30.45 -10.89
C GLY A 604 10.06 30.64 -9.39
N PHE A 605 10.93 30.15 -8.51
CA PHE A 605 10.78 30.37 -7.08
C PHE A 605 11.14 31.83 -6.73
N TYR A 606 10.22 32.53 -6.05
CA TYR A 606 10.46 33.90 -5.59
C TYR A 606 11.39 33.96 -4.38
N ASP A 607 11.40 32.90 -3.58
CA ASP A 607 12.17 32.73 -2.35
C ASP A 607 13.16 31.56 -2.47
N ARG A 608 14.05 31.47 -1.47
CA ARG A 608 15.04 30.38 -1.39
C ARG A 608 14.38 29.14 -0.84
N LYS A 609 14.60 28.01 -1.50
CA LYS A 609 13.99 26.73 -1.09
C LYS A 609 15.02 25.80 -0.43
N PRO A 610 14.61 25.00 0.57
CA PRO A 610 15.50 24.06 1.24
C PRO A 610 15.74 22.80 0.41
N TRP A 611 16.97 22.29 0.46
CA TRP A 611 17.23 20.88 0.10
C TRP A 611 16.63 19.94 1.14
N ALA A 612 16.81 20.28 2.42
CA ALA A 612 16.18 19.70 3.60
C ALA A 612 16.46 20.65 4.78
N TYR A 613 15.68 20.55 5.87
CA TYR A 613 16.02 21.24 7.12
C TYR A 613 17.07 20.49 7.91
N ASN A 614 16.91 19.18 8.07
CA ASN A 614 17.85 18.33 8.79
C ASN A 614 18.09 17.03 8.04
N ILE A 615 19.31 16.51 8.08
CA ILE A 615 19.67 15.24 7.46
C ILE A 615 20.42 14.37 8.47
N SER A 616 20.02 13.11 8.63
CA SER A 616 20.71 12.13 9.45
C SER A 616 20.92 10.84 8.67
N VAL A 617 22.18 10.41 8.55
CA VAL A 617 22.57 9.18 7.88
C VAL A 617 23.45 8.36 8.83
N SER A 618 23.08 7.11 9.06
CA SER A 618 23.80 6.23 9.97
C SER A 618 23.87 4.80 9.47
N ASP A 619 24.95 4.10 9.85
CA ASP A 619 25.07 2.66 9.69
C ASP A 619 24.88 2.20 8.24
N ILE A 620 25.65 2.78 7.32
CA ILE A 620 25.69 2.35 5.91
C ILE A 620 26.87 1.41 5.71
N THR A 621 26.58 0.24 5.14
CA THR A 621 27.59 -0.69 4.64
C THR A 621 27.49 -0.79 3.12
N VAL A 622 28.58 -0.47 2.42
CA VAL A 622 28.67 -0.57 0.96
C VAL A 622 29.32 -1.91 0.57
N GLU A 623 28.57 -2.76 -0.12
CA GLU A 623 28.98 -4.06 -0.63
C GLU A 623 29.45 -3.93 -2.09
N GLN A 624 30.75 -4.14 -2.33
CA GLN A 624 31.39 -3.89 -3.62
C GLN A 624 31.58 -5.17 -4.48
N PRO A 625 31.51 -5.08 -5.83
CA PRO A 625 31.39 -6.23 -6.73
C PRO A 625 32.72 -6.92 -7.04
N SER A 626 33.85 -6.19 -7.06
CA SER A 626 35.24 -6.70 -7.02
C SER A 626 36.22 -5.51 -6.90
N TYR A 627 37.48 -5.74 -6.55
CA TYR A 627 38.48 -4.69 -6.25
C TYR A 627 39.11 -4.01 -7.49
N SER A 628 38.64 -4.32 -8.69
CA SER A 628 39.34 -3.91 -9.92
C SER A 628 39.01 -2.51 -10.42
N PHE A 629 37.90 -1.89 -10.00
CA PHE A 629 37.34 -0.68 -10.62
C PHE A 629 37.52 0.60 -9.78
N TYR A 630 37.30 1.77 -10.40
CA TYR A 630 37.31 3.06 -9.71
C TYR A 630 35.88 3.55 -9.50
N PHE A 631 35.43 3.60 -8.25
CA PHE A 631 34.16 4.23 -7.88
C PHE A 631 34.26 4.90 -6.50
N ASP A 632 33.50 5.98 -6.32
CA ASP A 632 33.36 6.67 -5.05
C ASP A 632 31.90 6.54 -4.57
N PHE A 633 31.74 6.41 -3.25
CA PHE A 633 30.44 6.43 -2.60
C PHE A 633 30.23 7.78 -1.90
N MET A 634 29.24 8.53 -2.35
CA MET A 634 28.81 9.78 -1.72
C MET A 634 27.65 9.51 -0.76
N VAL A 635 27.79 9.96 0.48
CA VAL A 635 26.65 9.89 1.40
C VAL A 635 25.63 10.96 1.02
N LEU A 636 26.06 12.22 0.94
CA LEU A 636 25.26 13.36 0.47
C LEU A 636 25.89 14.00 -0.77
N ASP A 637 25.15 14.01 -1.88
CA ASP A 637 25.55 14.65 -3.14
C ASP A 637 24.65 15.86 -3.44
N PHE A 638 25.13 17.06 -3.12
CA PHE A 638 24.50 18.32 -3.53
C PHE A 638 25.00 18.67 -4.95
N GLY A 639 24.32 18.14 -5.97
CA GLY A 639 24.77 18.17 -7.36
C GLY A 639 24.41 19.42 -8.16
N GLY A 640 23.47 20.25 -7.69
CA GLY A 640 22.97 21.45 -8.37
C GLY A 640 22.61 22.57 -7.40
N GLY A 641 21.92 23.61 -7.89
CA GLY A 641 21.35 24.65 -7.04
C GLY A 641 20.41 25.60 -7.78
N LEU A 642 19.48 26.18 -7.03
CA LEU A 642 18.41 27.03 -7.59
C LEU A 642 18.94 28.45 -7.86
N SER A 643 18.51 29.05 -8.97
CA SER A 643 18.88 30.45 -9.30
C SER A 643 18.40 31.46 -8.26
N SER A 644 17.30 31.18 -7.55
CA SER A 644 16.82 31.99 -6.42
C SER A 644 17.69 31.87 -5.17
N GLY A 645 18.61 30.90 -5.15
CA GLY A 645 19.39 30.45 -4.00
C GLY A 645 18.73 29.26 -3.29
N SER A 646 19.55 28.42 -2.67
CA SER A 646 19.10 27.22 -1.96
C SER A 646 19.48 27.27 -0.49
N LEU A 647 18.60 26.77 0.38
CA LEU A 647 18.83 26.72 1.83
C LEU A 647 19.50 25.38 2.19
N PHE A 648 20.72 25.48 2.68
CA PHE A 648 21.50 24.38 3.23
C PHE A 648 20.90 23.91 4.56
N PRO A 649 20.98 22.60 4.89
CA PRO A 649 20.44 22.08 6.14
C PRO A 649 21.05 22.75 7.38
N ASP A 650 20.23 22.98 8.40
CA ASP A 650 20.70 23.52 9.69
C ASP A 650 21.49 22.46 10.47
N TYR A 651 21.19 21.18 10.23
CA TYR A 651 21.85 20.06 10.88
C TYR A 651 22.10 18.89 9.92
N ILE A 652 23.33 18.38 9.91
CA ILE A 652 23.73 17.16 9.19
C ILE A 652 24.47 16.25 10.15
N LYS A 653 24.03 14.99 10.26
CA LYS A 653 24.75 13.95 11.00
C LYS A 653 25.03 12.75 10.10
N ILE A 654 26.30 12.38 9.98
CA ILE A 654 26.76 11.20 9.23
C ILE A 654 27.59 10.33 10.17
N LYS A 655 27.18 9.07 10.36
CA LYS A 655 27.82 8.17 11.32
C LYS A 655 27.97 6.76 10.78
N ASN A 656 29.06 6.08 11.11
CA ASN A 656 29.26 4.64 10.87
C ASN A 656 29.08 4.27 9.39
N ILE A 657 29.91 4.85 8.50
CA ILE A 657 29.87 4.59 7.06
C ILE A 657 31.12 3.80 6.68
N ARG A 658 30.96 2.63 6.06
CA ARG A 658 32.07 1.76 5.71
C ARG A 658 31.80 0.97 4.43
N PHE A 659 32.88 0.51 3.81
CA PHE A 659 32.81 -0.61 2.88
C PHE A 659 32.75 -1.93 3.66
N LEU A 660 32.04 -2.93 3.14
CA LEU A 660 31.94 -4.26 3.76
C LEU A 660 33.32 -4.93 3.88
N ARG A 661 34.19 -4.72 2.91
CA ARG A 661 35.57 -5.23 2.87
C ARG A 661 36.52 -4.07 2.61
N SER A 662 37.73 -4.12 3.16
CA SER A 662 38.76 -3.09 2.96
C SER A 662 39.09 -2.96 1.46
N PRO A 663 38.69 -1.88 0.76
CA PRO A 663 38.96 -1.74 -0.67
C PRO A 663 40.45 -1.51 -0.98
N GLU A 664 40.84 -1.65 -2.25
CA GLU A 664 42.13 -1.13 -2.72
C GLU A 664 42.14 0.41 -2.69
N ALA A 665 43.27 1.05 -2.99
CA ALA A 665 43.39 2.52 -3.07
C ALA A 665 42.62 3.17 -4.24
N LYS A 666 41.50 2.59 -4.67
CA LYS A 666 40.68 3.01 -5.82
C LYS A 666 39.32 3.59 -5.42
N HIS A 667 38.81 3.28 -4.23
CA HIS A 667 37.44 3.66 -3.81
C HIS A 667 37.42 4.55 -2.58
N GLN A 668 36.63 5.61 -2.59
CA GLN A 668 36.52 6.54 -1.46
C GLN A 668 35.08 6.69 -0.98
N ILE A 669 34.89 6.86 0.32
CA ILE A 669 33.67 7.42 0.90
C ILE A 669 33.83 8.94 0.99
N ILE A 670 32.89 9.66 0.39
CA ILE A 670 32.76 11.11 0.46
C ILE A 670 31.52 11.39 1.30
N PRO A 671 31.67 11.82 2.57
CA PRO A 671 30.51 12.13 3.41
C PRO A 671 29.63 13.23 2.80
N ILE A 672 30.21 14.32 2.31
CA ILE A 672 29.45 15.44 1.75
C ILE A 672 30.18 16.01 0.55
N LYS A 673 29.53 15.97 -0.62
CA LYS A 673 29.88 16.85 -1.73
C LYS A 673 29.06 18.12 -1.61
N PHE A 674 29.70 19.24 -1.29
CA PHE A 674 29.03 20.51 -1.08
C PHE A 674 28.52 21.12 -2.40
N PRO A 675 27.42 21.89 -2.34
CA PRO A 675 26.94 22.69 -3.48
C PRO A 675 27.85 23.90 -3.74
N PRO A 676 27.68 24.59 -4.88
CA PRO A 676 28.33 25.88 -5.13
C PRO A 676 27.96 26.90 -4.05
N TYR A 677 28.97 27.55 -3.47
CA TYR A 677 28.82 28.40 -2.28
C TYR A 677 28.05 29.69 -2.58
N GLU A 678 28.23 30.26 -3.76
CA GLU A 678 27.66 31.53 -4.24
C GLU A 678 26.12 31.57 -4.24
N ILE A 679 25.47 30.41 -4.40
CA ILE A 679 24.02 30.23 -4.41
C ILE A 679 23.49 29.51 -3.16
N THR A 680 24.36 29.22 -2.19
CA THR A 680 24.00 28.46 -0.98
C THR A 680 23.85 29.36 0.24
N TYR A 681 22.73 29.23 0.95
CA TYR A 681 22.37 30.06 2.09
C TYR A 681 21.89 29.21 3.27
N CYS A 682 21.78 29.78 4.47
CA CYS A 682 21.16 29.12 5.62
C CYS A 682 19.83 29.78 5.98
N ARG A 683 19.01 29.11 6.80
CA ARG A 683 17.79 29.71 7.36
C ARG A 683 18.12 30.75 8.42
N SER A 684 19.16 30.49 9.20
CA SER A 684 19.64 31.38 10.27
C SER A 684 20.72 32.37 9.79
N SER A 685 20.82 33.51 10.46
CA SER A 685 21.87 34.52 10.24
C SER A 685 23.28 33.96 10.50
N HIS A 686 24.28 34.46 9.77
CA HIS A 686 25.68 34.06 9.85
C HIS A 686 26.35 34.41 11.19
N ASN A 687 25.72 35.31 11.96
CA ASN A 687 26.19 35.72 13.30
C ASN A 687 25.80 34.73 14.41
N LYS A 688 25.14 33.62 14.07
CA LYS A 688 24.79 32.59 15.05
C LYS A 688 26.06 32.04 15.70
N ILE A 689 26.07 32.03 17.04
CA ILE A 689 27.15 31.44 17.83
C ILE A 689 27.33 29.99 17.37
N ASN A 690 28.58 29.60 17.09
CA ASN A 690 28.94 28.27 16.58
C ASN A 690 28.45 27.96 15.15
N GLY A 691 28.25 28.97 14.31
CA GLY A 691 27.82 28.80 12.92
C GLY A 691 26.31 28.59 12.75
N ASN A 692 25.84 28.69 11.51
CA ASN A 692 24.43 28.58 11.14
C ASN A 692 24.03 27.25 10.50
N SER A 693 24.97 26.31 10.36
CA SER A 693 24.73 24.91 10.02
C SER A 693 25.69 24.02 10.82
N ASN A 694 25.20 22.97 11.47
CA ASN A 694 26.02 22.07 12.29
C ASN A 694 26.16 20.70 11.60
N ILE A 695 27.39 20.30 11.31
CA ILE A 695 27.74 19.11 10.54
C ILE A 695 28.58 18.21 11.43
N ILE A 696 28.10 17.00 11.72
CA ILE A 696 28.80 16.01 12.54
C ILE A 696 29.06 14.76 11.70
N ILE A 697 30.33 14.43 11.51
CA ILE A 697 30.80 13.26 10.77
C ILE A 697 31.59 12.38 11.73
N SER A 698 31.22 11.11 11.86
CA SER A 698 31.88 10.21 12.81
C SER A 698 32.02 8.78 12.30
N ASN A 699 33.13 8.14 12.66
CA ASN A 699 33.40 6.73 12.35
C ASN A 699 33.21 6.39 10.85
N ILE A 700 33.81 7.20 9.98
CA ILE A 700 33.90 6.90 8.54
C ILE A 700 35.11 6.02 8.29
N LYS A 701 34.94 4.90 7.58
CA LYS A 701 36.04 3.99 7.19
C LYS A 701 36.27 4.07 5.69
N SER A 702 36.88 5.17 5.25
CA SER A 702 37.21 5.46 3.85
C SER A 702 38.64 5.08 3.52
N ILE A 703 38.92 4.81 2.23
CA ILE A 703 40.28 4.63 1.72
C ILE A 703 40.51 5.65 0.60
N CYS A 704 41.04 6.82 0.93
CA CYS A 704 41.30 7.84 -0.09
C CYS A 704 42.36 7.33 -1.09
N SER A 705 42.04 7.34 -2.39
CA SER A 705 43.04 7.12 -3.43
C SER A 705 44.15 8.17 -3.38
N ARG A 706 45.32 7.85 -3.92
CA ARG A 706 46.53 8.70 -3.89
C ARG A 706 46.38 10.04 -4.64
N PHE A 707 45.28 10.26 -5.38
CA PHE A 707 45.11 11.37 -6.32
C PHE A 707 44.08 12.40 -5.82
N ARG A 708 44.45 13.69 -5.83
CA ARG A 708 43.89 14.77 -4.97
C ARG A 708 43.28 15.93 -5.77
N ILE A 709 42.44 15.63 -6.74
CA ILE A 709 41.65 16.66 -7.42
C ILE A 709 40.54 17.15 -6.47
N THR A 710 40.20 18.44 -6.54
CA THR A 710 39.18 19.06 -5.68
C THR A 710 37.86 18.29 -5.67
N GLU A 711 37.51 17.66 -6.79
CA GLU A 711 36.27 16.89 -6.95
C GLU A 711 36.20 15.58 -6.14
N ARG A 712 37.32 15.12 -5.57
CA ARG A 712 37.42 13.88 -4.77
C ARG A 712 37.73 14.16 -3.30
N MET A 713 37.55 15.40 -2.84
CA MET A 713 37.73 15.74 -1.44
C MET A 713 36.57 15.17 -0.61
N SER A 714 36.87 14.59 0.56
CA SER A 714 35.85 14.12 1.50
C SER A 714 34.97 15.27 1.99
N ILE A 715 35.59 16.45 2.12
CA ILE A 715 34.95 17.75 2.39
C ILE A 715 35.64 18.80 1.53
N GLY A 716 34.92 19.40 0.58
CA GLY A 716 35.43 20.45 -0.28
C GLY A 716 34.51 21.67 -0.29
N LEU A 717 34.94 22.78 0.32
CA LEU A 717 34.23 24.06 0.25
C LEU A 717 35.25 25.20 0.26
N SER A 718 35.61 25.70 -0.92
CA SER A 718 36.63 26.74 -1.09
C SER A 718 36.12 27.88 -1.99
N PRO A 719 35.26 28.77 -1.47
CA PRO A 719 34.90 29.99 -2.18
C PRO A 719 36.06 31.00 -2.23
N ASP A 720 36.03 31.96 -3.16
CA ASP A 720 36.70 33.23 -2.95
C ASP A 720 36.07 33.91 -1.71
N THR A 721 36.88 34.38 -0.76
CA THR A 721 36.40 34.95 0.52
C THR A 721 35.44 36.13 0.36
N SER A 722 35.32 36.69 -0.84
CA SER A 722 34.43 37.78 -1.24
C SER A 722 33.11 37.35 -1.89
N GLU A 723 32.86 36.06 -2.14
CA GLU A 723 31.74 35.60 -2.97
C GLU A 723 30.35 35.77 -2.35
N GLN A 724 30.26 35.89 -1.01
CA GLN A 724 28.95 36.01 -0.35
C GLN A 724 29.00 36.86 0.92
N THR A 725 28.37 38.03 0.91
CA THR A 725 28.30 38.99 2.03
C THR A 725 26.92 39.09 2.69
N LYS A 726 25.93 38.33 2.19
CA LYS A 726 24.55 38.37 2.70
C LYS A 726 24.48 37.85 4.14
N GLU A 727 23.53 38.39 4.91
CA GLU A 727 23.33 38.06 6.33
C GLU A 727 23.17 36.56 6.61
N ASN A 728 22.60 35.80 5.67
CA ASN A 728 22.38 34.35 5.80
C ASN A 728 23.31 33.51 4.92
N ARG A 729 24.54 33.99 4.68
CA ARG A 729 25.63 33.20 4.08
C ARG A 729 25.93 31.94 4.90
N LEU A 730 26.39 30.86 4.25
CA LEU A 730 26.69 29.59 4.92
C LEU A 730 27.96 29.70 5.77
N ILE A 731 27.82 29.50 7.09
CA ILE A 731 28.91 29.40 8.08
C ILE A 731 28.74 28.10 8.85
N PRO A 732 29.30 26.99 8.36
CA PRO A 732 29.08 25.73 9.01
C PRO A 732 30.06 25.55 10.17
N ARG A 733 29.62 24.77 11.15
CA ARG A 733 30.46 24.15 12.16
C ARG A 733 30.57 22.67 11.83
N ILE A 734 31.79 22.21 11.59
CA ILE A 734 32.09 20.86 11.13
C ILE A 734 32.87 20.14 12.23
N GLU A 735 32.31 19.04 12.72
CA GLU A 735 33.00 18.10 13.61
C GLU A 735 33.27 16.79 12.87
N ILE A 736 34.52 16.33 12.90
CA ILE A 736 34.92 15.03 12.32
C ILE A 736 35.63 14.21 13.39
N ASN A 737 35.07 13.06 13.75
CA ASN A 737 35.57 12.23 14.84
C ASN A 737 35.84 10.80 14.37
N ASP A 738 36.92 10.18 14.86
CA ASP A 738 37.22 8.74 14.71
C ASP A 738 37.16 8.22 13.26
N SER A 739 37.49 9.07 12.29
CA SER A 739 37.30 8.80 10.86
C SER A 739 38.62 8.55 10.14
N GLU A 740 38.58 7.68 9.14
CA GLU A 740 39.74 7.26 8.35
C GLU A 740 39.61 7.72 6.90
N GLY A 741 40.75 8.03 6.28
CA GLY A 741 40.78 8.43 4.86
C GLY A 741 40.20 9.81 4.58
N ILE A 742 40.23 10.75 5.53
CA ILE A 742 39.64 12.09 5.36
C ILE A 742 40.54 12.97 4.50
N SER A 743 39.96 13.61 3.50
CA SER A 743 40.60 14.65 2.68
C SER A 743 39.76 15.94 2.73
N LEU A 744 40.40 17.08 3.03
CA LEU A 744 39.69 18.34 3.24
C LEU A 744 40.33 19.53 2.51
N PHE A 745 39.53 20.26 1.73
CA PHE A 745 39.90 21.55 1.15
C PHE A 745 38.87 22.59 1.54
N TYR A 746 39.25 23.52 2.42
CA TYR A 746 38.26 24.30 3.13
C TYR A 746 38.75 25.71 3.47
N SER A 747 37.94 26.73 3.19
CA SER A 747 38.36 28.14 3.34
C SER A 747 37.22 29.13 3.62
N VAL A 748 36.10 28.68 4.20
CA VAL A 748 34.97 29.56 4.51
C VAL A 748 35.26 30.44 5.73
N ASN A 749 35.28 31.76 5.56
CA ASN A 749 35.58 32.69 6.65
C ASN A 749 34.52 32.68 7.77
N GLY A 750 34.98 32.51 9.02
CA GLY A 750 34.14 32.49 10.24
C GLY A 750 33.57 31.11 10.61
N SER A 751 33.85 30.09 9.80
CA SER A 751 33.48 28.70 10.08
C SER A 751 34.37 28.09 11.18
N ILE A 752 33.87 27.02 11.79
CA ILE A 752 34.59 26.25 12.82
C ILE A 752 34.74 24.83 12.31
N VAL A 753 35.96 24.31 12.27
CA VAL A 753 36.23 22.93 11.87
C VAL A 753 37.05 22.25 12.96
N THR A 754 36.48 21.24 13.60
CA THR A 754 37.16 20.45 14.64
C THR A 754 37.29 19.02 14.15
N ILE A 755 38.51 18.50 14.20
CA ILE A 755 38.82 17.15 13.73
C ILE A 755 39.58 16.41 14.81
N GLU A 756 39.01 15.32 15.31
CA GLU A 756 39.54 14.56 16.43
C GLU A 756 39.78 13.09 16.07
N ASN A 757 40.89 12.53 16.56
CA ASN A 757 41.23 11.11 16.48
C ASN A 757 41.12 10.50 15.07
N SER A 758 41.33 11.33 14.05
CA SER A 758 41.03 10.98 12.66
C SER A 758 42.31 10.89 11.81
N GLU A 759 42.23 10.10 10.74
CA GLU A 759 43.27 9.97 9.74
C GLU A 759 43.06 10.97 8.60
N ILE A 760 44.03 11.86 8.41
CA ILE A 760 44.00 12.94 7.42
C ILE A 760 44.94 12.59 6.26
N ARG A 761 44.40 12.43 5.06
CA ARG A 761 45.15 12.07 3.84
C ARG A 761 45.53 13.28 3.01
N ASP A 762 44.71 14.32 2.99
CA ASP A 762 45.02 15.62 2.38
C ASP A 762 44.34 16.74 3.16
N PHE A 763 45.04 17.86 3.29
CA PHE A 763 44.50 19.08 3.88
C PHE A 763 45.07 20.31 3.18
N ARG A 764 44.19 21.23 2.80
CA ARG A 764 44.54 22.50 2.17
C ARG A 764 43.60 23.62 2.64
N THR A 765 44.16 24.81 2.73
CA THR A 765 43.43 26.10 2.82
C THR A 765 43.86 26.97 1.65
N ARG A 766 43.08 27.98 1.28
CA ARG A 766 43.43 28.93 0.21
C ARG A 766 44.56 29.86 0.66
N VAL A 767 45.56 30.08 -0.20
CA VAL A 767 46.86 30.69 0.16
C VAL A 767 46.90 32.22 0.04
N GLU A 768 45.96 32.84 -0.68
CA GLU A 768 46.21 34.17 -1.28
C GLU A 768 45.38 35.34 -0.72
N LYS A 769 44.52 35.11 0.29
CA LYS A 769 43.80 36.17 1.03
C LYS A 769 43.61 35.70 2.48
N GLU A 770 43.48 36.61 3.45
CA GLU A 770 43.26 36.29 4.87
C GLU A 770 42.05 35.34 5.05
N SER A 771 42.31 34.04 5.02
CA SER A 771 41.35 32.99 5.34
C SER A 771 41.30 32.86 6.86
N SER A 772 40.10 33.05 7.44
CA SER A 772 39.87 33.05 8.89
C SER A 772 39.05 31.88 9.49
N PRO A 773 38.91 30.69 8.85
CA PRO A 773 38.25 29.58 9.52
C PRO A 773 39.02 29.16 10.77
N ASP A 774 38.32 28.87 11.87
CA ASP A 774 38.93 28.33 13.08
C ASP A 774 39.02 26.80 12.96
N ILE A 775 40.17 26.32 12.46
CA ILE A 775 40.41 24.90 12.21
C ILE A 775 41.28 24.32 13.32
N THR A 776 40.79 23.29 14.00
CA THR A 776 41.48 22.59 15.08
C THR A 776 41.59 21.10 14.80
N PHE A 777 42.80 20.56 14.92
CA PHE A 777 43.09 19.13 14.85
C PHE A 777 43.58 18.63 16.21
N THR A 778 43.01 17.54 16.73
CA THR A 778 43.42 16.93 18.00
C THR A 778 43.56 15.42 17.86
N GLY A 779 44.72 14.84 18.22
CA GLY A 779 44.90 13.38 18.17
C GLY A 779 44.91 12.79 16.75
N CYS A 780 45.10 13.62 15.72
CA CYS A 780 44.99 13.20 14.32
C CYS A 780 46.27 12.55 13.80
N ARG A 781 46.12 11.68 12.79
CA ARG A 781 47.25 11.08 12.05
C ARG A 781 47.24 11.58 10.62
N PHE A 782 48.23 12.38 10.26
CA PHE A 782 48.37 12.89 8.90
C PHE A 782 49.24 11.97 8.06
N TYR A 783 48.79 11.60 6.87
CA TYR A 783 49.52 10.76 5.92
C TYR A 783 49.69 11.50 4.59
N PHE A 784 50.91 11.92 4.28
CA PHE A 784 51.24 12.67 3.06
C PHE A 784 51.81 11.77 1.98
N VAL A 785 51.33 11.93 0.74
CA VAL A 785 51.68 11.09 -0.43
C VAL A 785 52.59 11.89 -1.38
N ASP A 786 53.38 11.21 -2.22
CA ASP A 786 54.28 11.85 -3.20
C ASP A 786 53.66 13.01 -3.99
N GLY A 787 54.37 14.13 -4.09
CA GLY A 787 53.95 15.31 -4.85
C GLY A 787 52.90 16.19 -4.18
N SER A 788 52.39 15.83 -2.99
CA SER A 788 51.44 16.67 -2.29
C SER A 788 52.08 17.79 -1.48
N GLN A 789 51.74 19.03 -1.81
CA GLN A 789 51.86 20.15 -0.88
C GLN A 789 50.57 20.16 -0.03
N SER A 790 50.67 19.70 1.21
CA SER A 790 49.63 19.99 2.20
C SER A 790 50.03 21.21 2.99
N GLN A 791 49.08 22.11 3.19
CA GLN A 791 49.29 23.40 3.81
C GLN A 791 48.51 23.42 5.11
N VAL A 792 49.23 23.26 6.22
CA VAL A 792 48.64 23.35 7.56
C VAL A 792 48.74 24.80 8.01
N SER A 793 48.10 25.68 7.26
CA SER A 793 48.15 27.12 7.48
C SER A 793 46.92 27.61 8.24
N ASN A 794 47.07 28.60 9.11
CA ASN A 794 45.99 29.17 9.93
C ASN A 794 45.19 28.15 10.75
N CYS A 795 45.84 27.06 11.19
CA CYS A 795 45.21 25.99 11.98
C CYS A 795 45.80 25.90 13.39
N LYS A 796 45.06 25.25 14.29
CA LYS A 796 45.52 24.79 15.60
C LYS A 796 45.71 23.26 15.55
N VAL A 797 46.86 22.76 15.99
CA VAL A 797 47.18 21.31 15.88
C VAL A 797 47.74 20.78 17.19
N PHE A 798 47.05 19.82 17.79
CA PHE A 798 47.38 19.27 19.11
C PHE A 798 47.51 17.75 19.07
N ASN A 799 48.49 17.22 19.82
CA ASN A 799 48.68 15.79 20.08
C ASN A 799 48.61 14.91 18.82
N SER A 800 49.04 15.44 17.67
CA SER A 800 48.87 14.80 16.36
C SER A 800 50.18 14.24 15.82
N GLN A 801 50.09 13.29 14.90
CA GLN A 801 51.23 12.61 14.30
C GLN A 801 51.29 12.84 12.79
N PHE A 802 52.48 13.15 12.28
CA PHE A 802 52.74 13.36 10.85
C PHE A 802 53.56 12.18 10.32
N ASN A 803 52.94 11.38 9.45
CA ASN A 803 53.46 10.13 8.91
C ASN A 803 53.83 10.26 7.42
N ARG A 804 54.86 9.51 7.03
CA ARG A 804 55.26 9.30 5.63
C ARG A 804 54.42 8.18 5.01
N HIS A 805 53.88 8.40 3.80
CA HIS A 805 53.13 7.36 3.08
C HIS A 805 53.91 6.70 1.91
N SER A 806 54.94 7.34 1.35
CA SER A 806 55.61 6.89 0.11
C SER A 806 57.14 7.02 0.14
N SER A 807 57.84 6.35 -0.80
CA SER A 807 59.30 6.26 -0.87
C SER A 807 60.01 7.44 -1.55
N ASN A 808 59.27 8.30 -2.26
CA ASN A 808 59.72 9.67 -2.58
C ASN A 808 59.14 10.60 -1.50
N THR A 809 59.62 11.85 -1.36
CA THR A 809 59.15 12.74 -0.29
C THR A 809 58.63 14.05 -0.88
N GLY A 810 57.36 14.38 -0.63
CA GLY A 810 56.84 15.73 -0.81
C GLY A 810 57.17 16.62 0.39
N MET A 811 57.24 17.94 0.19
CA MET A 811 57.38 18.90 1.29
C MET A 811 56.01 19.15 1.95
N ILE A 812 55.94 19.07 3.28
CA ILE A 812 54.82 19.64 4.04
C ILE A 812 55.10 21.12 4.25
N GLN A 813 54.15 21.97 3.87
CA GLN A 813 54.26 23.41 4.08
C GLN A 813 53.52 23.81 5.36
N PHE A 814 54.24 24.50 6.24
CA PHE A 814 53.70 25.12 7.43
C PHE A 814 53.75 26.63 7.25
N GLY A 815 52.60 27.31 7.22
CA GLY A 815 52.52 28.76 7.12
C GLY A 815 51.54 29.33 8.14
N GLY A 816 52.02 30.07 9.15
CA GLY A 816 51.12 30.72 10.11
C GLY A 816 50.23 29.77 10.92
N ILE A 817 50.79 28.70 11.50
CA ILE A 817 50.09 27.92 12.54
C ILE A 817 49.70 28.87 13.68
N LEU A 818 48.42 28.81 14.11
CA LEU A 818 47.89 29.66 15.18
C LEU A 818 48.27 29.14 16.57
N ALA A 819 48.28 27.81 16.75
CA ALA A 819 48.73 27.15 17.97
C ALA A 819 49.13 25.69 17.69
N SER A 820 50.14 25.19 18.40
CA SER A 820 50.52 23.78 18.32
C SER A 820 51.17 23.24 19.58
N GLN A 821 50.79 22.03 20.02
CA GLN A 821 51.38 21.37 21.20
C GLN A 821 51.31 19.84 21.09
N GLY A 822 52.35 19.12 21.51
CA GLY A 822 52.34 17.66 21.63
C GLY A 822 52.40 16.89 20.30
N ASN A 823 52.77 17.54 19.20
CA ASN A 823 52.81 16.90 17.88
C ASN A 823 54.11 16.11 17.64
N THR A 824 54.04 15.04 16.84
CA THR A 824 55.19 14.19 16.47
C THR A 824 55.34 14.08 14.95
N ILE A 825 56.58 14.08 14.45
CA ILE A 825 56.90 13.78 13.04
C ILE A 825 57.61 12.44 12.97
N ARG A 826 57.21 11.56 12.04
CA ARG A 826 57.94 10.32 11.75
C ARG A 826 59.09 10.56 10.75
N PRO A 827 60.15 9.72 10.77
CA PRO A 827 61.26 9.83 9.83
C PRO A 827 60.84 9.90 8.35
N GLY A 828 61.53 10.75 7.59
CA GLY A 828 61.33 10.89 6.14
C GLY A 828 60.21 11.85 5.72
N VAL A 829 59.79 12.76 6.60
CA VAL A 829 58.92 13.89 6.29
C VAL A 829 59.75 15.18 6.23
N THR A 830 59.67 15.93 5.13
CA THR A 830 60.40 17.20 4.95
C THR A 830 59.48 18.39 5.21
N LEU A 831 59.92 19.32 6.05
CA LEU A 831 59.20 20.56 6.35
C LEU A 831 59.71 21.70 5.46
N ALA A 832 58.81 22.41 4.81
CA ALA A 832 59.09 23.68 4.16
C ALA A 832 58.43 24.81 4.94
N ASN A 833 59.21 25.82 5.33
CA ASN A 833 58.68 27.01 6.00
C ASN A 833 57.98 27.90 4.96
N GLY A 834 56.67 28.13 5.14
CA GLY A 834 55.83 28.96 4.28
C GLY A 834 56.01 30.47 4.47
N GLY A 835 57.19 30.94 4.87
CA GLY A 835 57.54 32.36 4.88
C GLY A 835 57.28 33.14 6.17
N ASN A 836 56.95 32.49 7.30
CA ASN A 836 56.82 33.18 8.60
C ASN A 836 58.02 32.86 9.50
N THR A 837 58.77 33.89 9.89
CA THR A 837 60.10 33.78 10.53
C THR A 837 60.04 33.32 12.00
N GLY A 838 58.86 33.32 12.63
CA GLY A 838 58.67 32.94 14.03
C GLY A 838 58.41 31.44 14.29
N ILE A 839 58.20 30.64 13.23
CA ILE A 839 57.85 29.22 13.36
C ILE A 839 59.04 28.35 12.94
N THR A 840 59.66 27.68 13.91
CA THR A 840 60.73 26.68 13.71
C THR A 840 60.20 25.26 13.94
N VAL A 841 60.91 24.25 13.41
CA VAL A 841 60.62 22.83 13.71
C VAL A 841 60.44 22.59 15.21
N ASN A 842 61.30 23.20 16.03
CA ASN A 842 61.28 23.08 17.49
C ASN A 842 60.05 23.75 18.13
N SER A 843 59.47 24.77 17.49
CA SER A 843 58.28 25.48 18.00
C SER A 843 56.96 24.76 17.73
N ILE A 844 56.90 23.92 16.69
CA ILE A 844 55.69 23.13 16.36
C ILE A 844 55.73 21.75 17.03
N PHE A 845 56.93 21.17 17.10
CA PHE A 845 57.15 19.80 17.53
C PHE A 845 57.98 19.81 18.82
N MET A 846 57.31 19.89 19.96
CA MET A 846 57.97 19.70 21.25
C MET A 846 58.29 18.20 21.41
N GLY A 847 59.47 17.78 20.96
CA GLY A 847 59.99 16.45 21.30
C GLY A 847 60.92 15.73 20.32
N TYR A 848 61.39 16.30 19.21
CA TYR A 848 62.32 15.57 18.32
C TYR A 848 63.80 15.73 18.74
N LEU A 849 64.21 14.91 19.70
CA LEU A 849 65.57 14.38 19.82
C LEU A 849 65.48 12.87 20.08
N ALA A 850 65.24 12.08 19.02
CA ALA A 850 65.72 10.70 18.80
C ALA A 850 65.04 10.09 17.56
#